data_AF-A0A661MUX7-F1
#
_entry.id   AF-A0A661MUX7-F1
#
_cell.length_a   1.000
_cell.length_b   1.000
_cell.length_c   1.000
_cell.angle_alpha   90.00
_cell.angle_beta   90.00
_cell.angle_gamma   90.00
#
_symmetry.space_group_name_H-M   'P 1'
#
loop_
_entity.id
_entity.type
_entity.pdbx_description
1 polymer ?
#
loop_
_entity_poly.entity_id
_entity_poly.type
_entity_poly.pdbx_seq_one_letter_code
_entity_poly.pdbx_strand_id
1 'polypeptide(L)'
;QSEPLPPVPVDGDANRGREVFRVAGCLACHNLEGFEGEELATKDLAFEVNDTNVHGPNLRGVATKVSREWLYSWIKDPQAYWTETRMPNLRLSDQDAADITAYLMDDPDGHFHDVPDDWTAEDAPYDMDVLQEQARWFFSRLGREELGRRFTGQNPEHRWDEDQTLLGVIGEKWVANQGCFSCHEVTGYETANPVGTELSNWGSKTVDKLDWGLVPNLFEKQFGWDLSHREEYKNYREHWIREKLHNPRIFDRDKTKNPIEKLRMPYFAFTDEQVESLVTFAVGLVDDEVQRAKMVPSVAKQAMNDGMRVVRRMNCEACHQLTPGMIEVMGEDGNPHALPAELLAIGDDTMPPAQTSLAALDDAISGYEEYYDEEVEEIGIRLLGPEPGFGMTGSTHFFERDQILGMTPPRGGDFVNLLTNYYMRGIEMFDAESEDPDDAYWNWNLGEEGEVEDADGELRPYFEEQYDKVRWTFAPPVLWNEGFKLRRDWFYAFLQDPIPLRKQMRVKMPTFAFTAGEAAAVADYFAYLAEQDHAPQYAKSMRVALGTTPKDSFAGPGTPWPELSNQIAGTGSIPVSDVAVGAQLSRNTVESIEAGSAPDIAASFDKLKAYGDEAGFSWHAQVDPRYEGIVRRTPSHLAERGDMLAVGQQLAVTDVNCYQCHWHNGTPPEQVGTPIAWAPDLANARERLREDWVLDWLWNPSLIYPGTAMPANFAGDPAGYQATYPESTNADQIQAVMDWLYNLDRIPAENKN
;
A
#
# COMPACT_ATOMS: atom_id res chain seq x y z
N GLN A 1 -15.67 29.56 -0.19
CA GLN A 1 -16.62 29.05 -1.21
C GLN A 1 -17.95 28.87 -0.50
N SER A 2 -19.06 29.44 -1.00
CA SER A 2 -20.33 29.58 -0.27
C SER A 2 -21.56 29.22 -1.10
N GLU A 3 -21.41 28.43 -2.17
CA GLU A 3 -22.56 27.85 -2.83
C GLU A 3 -22.96 26.57 -2.07
N PRO A 4 -24.24 26.40 -1.70
CA PRO A 4 -24.71 25.17 -1.07
C PRO A 4 -24.50 23.99 -2.02
N LEU A 5 -23.97 22.90 -1.49
CA LEU A 5 -23.75 21.67 -2.25
C LEU A 5 -25.09 21.09 -2.72
N PRO A 6 -25.12 20.44 -3.90
CA PRO A 6 -26.33 19.79 -4.39
C PRO A 6 -26.76 18.66 -3.44
N PRO A 7 -28.07 18.35 -3.39
CA PRO A 7 -28.55 17.20 -2.62
C PRO A 7 -27.96 15.90 -3.17
N VAL A 8 -27.85 14.90 -2.30
CA VAL A 8 -27.49 13.53 -2.70
C VAL A 8 -28.52 13.03 -3.72
N PRO A 9 -28.09 12.51 -4.90
CA PRO A 9 -28.99 12.22 -6.01
C PRO A 9 -29.83 10.95 -5.82
N VAL A 10 -29.43 10.06 -4.91
CA VAL A 10 -30.11 8.79 -4.59
C VAL A 10 -30.10 8.55 -3.08
N ASP A 11 -31.08 7.80 -2.57
CA ASP A 11 -31.10 7.40 -1.16
C ASP A 11 -30.03 6.33 -0.91
N GLY A 12 -29.33 6.45 0.22
CA GLY A 12 -28.31 5.50 0.65
C GLY A 12 -28.85 4.49 1.66
N ASP A 13 -28.35 3.25 1.61
CA ASP A 13 -28.56 2.17 2.57
C ASP A 13 -27.30 1.99 3.42
N ALA A 14 -27.41 2.19 4.74
CA ALA A 14 -26.28 2.09 5.67
C ALA A 14 -25.71 0.68 5.79
N ASN A 15 -26.55 -0.36 5.62
CA ASN A 15 -26.09 -1.74 5.61
C ASN A 15 -25.26 -1.98 4.34
N ARG A 16 -25.81 -1.70 3.15
CA ARG A 16 -25.02 -1.78 1.91
C ARG A 16 -23.75 -0.92 1.99
N GLY A 17 -23.83 0.24 2.64
CA GLY A 17 -22.70 1.14 2.86
C GLY A 17 -21.57 0.50 3.66
N ARG A 18 -21.89 -0.27 4.70
CA ARG A 18 -20.92 -1.06 5.48
C ARG A 18 -20.14 -2.02 4.60
N GLU A 19 -20.82 -2.74 3.71
CA GLU A 19 -20.17 -3.66 2.76
C GLU A 19 -19.29 -2.90 1.76
N VAL A 20 -19.87 -1.92 1.08
CA VAL A 20 -19.19 -1.15 0.03
C VAL A 20 -17.97 -0.43 0.59
N PHE A 21 -18.02 0.07 1.83
CA PHE A 21 -16.89 0.69 2.52
C PHE A 21 -15.69 -0.26 2.64
N ARG A 22 -15.92 -1.56 2.87
CA ARG A 22 -14.88 -2.60 2.90
C ARG A 22 -14.37 -2.88 1.50
N VAL A 23 -15.25 -3.26 0.57
CA VAL A 23 -14.83 -3.73 -0.76
C VAL A 23 -14.33 -2.60 -1.67
N ALA A 24 -14.66 -1.34 -1.38
CA ALA A 24 -14.08 -0.18 -2.07
C ALA A 24 -12.67 0.17 -1.60
N GLY A 25 -12.18 -0.45 -0.51
CA GLY A 25 -10.85 -0.21 0.05
C GLY A 25 -10.77 1.01 0.96
N CYS A 26 -11.88 1.49 1.54
CA CYS A 26 -11.81 2.60 2.49
C CYS A 26 -10.96 2.24 3.71
N LEU A 27 -11.05 0.97 4.18
CA LEU A 27 -10.26 0.44 5.29
C LEU A 27 -8.76 0.29 5.01
N ALA A 28 -8.33 0.41 3.75
CA ALA A 28 -6.92 0.43 3.39
C ALA A 28 -6.26 1.75 3.85
N CYS A 29 -7.02 2.83 4.01
CA CYS A 29 -6.49 4.12 4.43
C CYS A 29 -7.13 4.65 5.71
N HIS A 30 -8.38 4.28 6.00
CA HIS A 30 -9.13 4.79 7.14
C HIS A 30 -9.38 3.68 8.15
N ASN A 31 -9.37 4.02 9.43
CA ASN A 31 -9.89 3.18 10.50
C ASN A 31 -11.03 3.91 11.23
N LEU A 32 -11.70 3.17 12.10
CA LEU A 32 -12.73 3.63 13.01
C LEU A 32 -12.33 3.40 14.48
N GLU A 33 -11.03 3.34 14.79
CA GLU A 33 -10.51 3.02 16.13
C GLU A 33 -11.21 3.87 17.21
N GLY A 34 -11.47 3.24 18.36
CA GLY A 34 -11.98 3.91 19.55
C GLY A 34 -10.98 4.93 20.12
N PHE A 35 -11.44 5.76 21.05
CA PHE A 35 -10.54 6.68 21.74
C PHE A 35 -9.77 5.99 22.86
N GLU A 36 -8.66 6.59 23.29
CA GLU A 36 -7.81 6.04 24.36
C GLU A 36 -8.63 5.72 25.63
N GLY A 37 -8.58 4.45 26.05
CA GLY A 37 -9.30 3.94 27.23
C GLY A 37 -10.73 3.46 26.96
N GLU A 38 -11.18 3.47 25.71
CA GLU A 38 -12.44 2.89 25.28
C GLU A 38 -12.26 1.38 25.00
N GLU A 39 -13.07 0.55 25.66
CA GLU A 39 -13.17 -0.86 25.33
C GLU A 39 -14.17 -1.00 24.19
N LEU A 40 -13.67 -1.36 23.01
CA LEU A 40 -14.52 -1.55 21.84
C LEU A 40 -15.44 -2.76 22.07
N ALA A 41 -16.73 -2.55 21.88
CA ALA A 41 -17.76 -3.59 22.00
C ALA A 41 -17.80 -4.52 20.77
N THR A 42 -16.86 -4.42 19.83
CA THR A 42 -16.80 -5.20 18.59
C THR A 42 -15.34 -5.44 18.18
N LYS A 43 -15.05 -6.58 17.55
CA LYS A 43 -13.76 -6.89 16.91
C LYS A 43 -13.83 -6.82 15.38
N ASP A 44 -14.63 -5.91 14.86
CA ASP A 44 -14.72 -5.67 13.43
C ASP A 44 -13.41 -5.06 12.89
N LEU A 45 -12.93 -5.53 11.74
CA LEU A 45 -11.71 -5.07 11.06
C LEU A 45 -11.66 -3.55 10.86
N ALA A 46 -12.83 -2.89 10.82
CA ALA A 46 -12.88 -1.44 10.73
C ALA A 46 -12.21 -0.72 11.92
N PHE A 47 -12.09 -1.37 13.07
CA PHE A 47 -11.51 -0.82 14.30
C PHE A 47 -10.05 -1.21 14.52
N GLU A 48 -9.53 -2.16 13.75
CA GLU A 48 -8.13 -2.52 13.82
C GLU A 48 -7.26 -1.40 13.27
N VAL A 49 -6.12 -1.13 13.92
CA VAL A 49 -5.18 -0.10 13.48
C VAL A 49 -3.87 -0.73 13.07
N ASN A 50 -3.39 -0.31 11.91
CA ASN A 50 -2.11 -0.71 11.37
C ASN A 50 -1.44 0.46 10.64
N ASP A 51 -0.19 0.26 10.23
CA ASP A 51 0.61 1.30 9.59
C ASP A 51 0.01 1.82 8.27
N THR A 52 -0.87 1.05 7.62
CA THR A 52 -1.47 1.41 6.33
C THR A 52 -2.79 2.17 6.48
N ASN A 53 -3.61 1.85 7.48
CA ASN A 53 -4.93 2.47 7.66
C ASN A 53 -4.95 3.70 8.59
N VAL A 54 -3.77 4.22 8.93
CA VAL A 54 -3.57 5.54 9.58
C VAL A 54 -3.20 6.64 8.57
N HIS A 55 -3.12 6.30 7.28
CA HIS A 55 -2.85 7.26 6.21
C HIS A 55 -3.98 8.26 5.98
N GLY A 56 -5.22 7.79 6.12
CA GLY A 56 -6.43 8.59 6.15
C GLY A 56 -6.82 8.93 7.60
N PRO A 57 -7.60 10.01 7.81
CA PRO A 57 -8.13 10.31 9.13
C PRO A 57 -9.03 9.18 9.62
N ASN A 58 -9.02 8.95 10.94
CA ASN A 58 -10.04 8.14 11.59
C ASN A 58 -11.42 8.76 11.30
N LEU A 59 -12.35 7.94 10.82
CA LEU A 59 -13.68 8.37 10.36
C LEU A 59 -14.76 8.23 11.44
N ARG A 60 -14.44 7.70 12.62
CA ARG A 60 -15.36 7.61 13.76
C ARG A 60 -15.82 9.02 14.17
N GLY A 61 -17.13 9.21 14.25
CA GLY A 61 -17.76 10.50 14.55
C GLY A 61 -17.67 11.56 13.45
N VAL A 62 -17.33 11.20 12.21
CA VAL A 62 -17.25 12.16 11.08
C VAL A 62 -18.57 12.90 10.87
N ALA A 63 -19.71 12.26 11.13
CA ALA A 63 -21.05 12.84 11.03
C ALA A 63 -21.25 14.11 11.88
N THR A 64 -20.48 14.28 12.96
CA THR A 64 -20.55 15.50 13.80
C THR A 64 -19.88 16.73 13.19
N LYS A 65 -19.08 16.54 12.13
CA LYS A 65 -18.20 17.59 11.58
C LYS A 65 -18.62 18.04 10.19
N VAL A 66 -19.38 17.24 9.46
CA VAL A 66 -19.70 17.46 8.05
C VAL A 66 -21.17 17.21 7.77
N SER A 67 -21.72 17.88 6.76
CA SER A 67 -23.08 17.57 6.28
C SER A 67 -23.08 16.33 5.40
N ARG A 68 -24.26 15.71 5.24
CA ARG A 68 -24.48 14.57 4.35
C ARG A 68 -24.05 14.88 2.91
N GLU A 69 -24.44 16.05 2.39
CA GLU A 69 -24.14 16.49 1.02
C GLU A 69 -22.64 16.73 0.82
N TRP A 70 -21.95 17.22 1.86
CA TRP A 70 -20.50 17.39 1.83
C TRP A 70 -19.80 16.04 1.78
N LEU A 71 -20.17 15.11 2.66
CA LEU A 71 -19.56 13.79 2.73
C LEU A 71 -19.76 13.02 1.42
N TYR A 72 -20.98 13.02 0.88
CA TYR A 72 -21.27 12.43 -0.43
C TYR A 72 -20.41 13.04 -1.54
N SER A 73 -20.36 14.37 -1.64
CA SER A 73 -19.60 15.06 -2.69
C SER A 73 -18.10 14.76 -2.59
N TRP A 74 -17.57 14.73 -1.36
CA TRP A 74 -16.18 14.39 -1.08
C TRP A 74 -15.83 12.95 -1.44
N ILE A 75 -16.67 11.97 -1.07
CA ILE A 75 -16.47 10.56 -1.41
C ILE A 75 -16.57 10.35 -2.93
N LYS A 76 -17.49 11.06 -3.59
CA LYS A 76 -17.75 10.89 -5.02
C LYS A 76 -16.62 11.42 -5.90
N ASP A 77 -16.11 12.61 -5.59
CA ASP A 77 -15.01 13.23 -6.33
C ASP A 77 -14.20 14.20 -5.44
N PRO A 78 -13.26 13.69 -4.63
CA PRO A 78 -12.51 14.51 -3.68
C PRO A 78 -11.62 15.54 -4.40
N GLN A 79 -11.12 15.23 -5.60
CA GLN A 79 -10.31 16.13 -6.42
C GLN A 79 -11.10 17.32 -6.97
N ALA A 80 -12.41 17.18 -7.17
CA ALA A 80 -13.27 18.31 -7.56
C ALA A 80 -13.37 19.36 -6.45
N TYR A 81 -13.26 18.95 -5.18
CA TYR A 81 -13.23 19.86 -4.03
C TYR A 81 -11.82 20.38 -3.73
N TRP A 82 -10.84 19.47 -3.67
CA TRP A 82 -9.44 19.80 -3.41
C TRP A 82 -8.51 19.07 -4.38
N THR A 83 -8.02 19.78 -5.39
CA THR A 83 -7.23 19.21 -6.49
C THR A 83 -5.91 18.55 -6.05
N GLU A 84 -5.37 18.91 -4.90
CA GLU A 84 -4.13 18.34 -4.34
C GLU A 84 -4.39 17.33 -3.22
N THR A 85 -5.65 16.96 -2.96
CA THR A 85 -5.99 15.93 -1.97
C THR A 85 -5.33 14.60 -2.31
N ARG A 86 -4.90 13.89 -1.27
CA ARG A 86 -4.36 12.54 -1.40
C ARG A 86 -5.44 11.47 -1.40
N MET A 87 -6.65 11.79 -0.97
CA MET A 87 -7.77 10.85 -1.06
C MET A 87 -8.03 10.59 -2.55
N PRO A 88 -7.83 9.38 -3.06
CA PRO A 88 -7.99 9.11 -4.47
C PRO A 88 -9.48 9.07 -4.83
N ASN A 89 -9.80 9.29 -6.10
CA ASN A 89 -11.14 9.00 -6.60
C ASN A 89 -11.31 7.48 -6.71
N LEU A 90 -12.15 6.89 -5.85
CA LEU A 90 -12.43 5.45 -5.83
C LEU A 90 -13.34 4.99 -6.99
N ARG A 91 -13.81 5.92 -7.83
CA ARG A 91 -14.64 5.67 -9.02
C ARG A 91 -15.94 4.93 -8.70
N LEU A 92 -16.53 5.32 -7.57
CA LEU A 92 -17.77 4.79 -7.05
C LEU A 92 -18.96 5.19 -7.93
N SER A 93 -19.98 4.34 -7.98
CA SER A 93 -21.28 4.74 -8.53
C SER A 93 -21.97 5.76 -7.60
N ASP A 94 -23.05 6.39 -8.07
CA ASP A 94 -23.80 7.31 -7.20
C ASP A 94 -24.44 6.58 -6.03
N GLN A 95 -24.87 5.32 -6.24
CA GLN A 95 -25.43 4.48 -5.20
C GLN A 95 -24.37 4.09 -4.16
N ASP A 96 -23.21 3.61 -4.59
CA ASP A 96 -22.12 3.22 -3.68
C ASP A 96 -21.66 4.39 -2.80
N ALA A 97 -21.54 5.59 -3.37
CA ALA A 97 -21.19 6.79 -2.62
C ALA A 97 -22.30 7.22 -1.65
N ALA A 98 -23.57 7.08 -2.02
CA ALA A 98 -24.71 7.38 -1.16
C ALA A 98 -24.82 6.39 0.01
N ASP A 99 -24.57 5.10 -0.23
CA ASP A 99 -24.60 4.06 0.79
C ASP A 99 -23.47 4.21 1.80
N ILE A 100 -22.23 4.44 1.35
CA ILE A 100 -21.12 4.74 2.26
C ILE A 100 -21.44 6.00 3.08
N THR A 101 -22.03 7.02 2.45
CA THR A 101 -22.45 8.23 3.15
C THR A 101 -23.51 7.90 4.21
N ALA A 102 -24.50 7.08 3.89
CA ALA A 102 -25.52 6.66 4.86
C ALA A 102 -24.88 5.91 6.05
N TYR A 103 -23.97 4.97 5.79
CA TYR A 103 -23.24 4.23 6.81
C TYR A 103 -22.45 5.13 7.75
N LEU A 104 -21.67 6.08 7.21
CA LEU A 104 -20.86 6.99 8.03
C LEU A 104 -21.70 8.05 8.76
N MET A 105 -22.88 8.42 8.23
CA MET A 105 -23.78 9.39 8.85
C MET A 105 -24.70 8.76 9.91
N ASP A 106 -24.89 7.44 9.90
CA ASP A 106 -25.66 6.71 10.92
C ASP A 106 -24.92 6.63 12.25
N ASP A 107 -23.62 6.98 12.25
CA ASP A 107 -22.69 6.80 13.38
C ASP A 107 -22.76 5.36 13.88
N PRO A 108 -22.05 4.42 13.21
CA PRO A 108 -22.28 2.98 13.35
C PRO A 108 -22.08 2.43 14.77
N ASP A 109 -21.52 3.23 15.67
CA ASP A 109 -21.24 2.88 17.06
C ASP A 109 -22.11 3.68 18.06
N GLY A 110 -22.87 4.67 17.59
CA GLY A 110 -23.85 5.43 18.35
C GLY A 110 -23.30 6.39 19.42
N HIS A 111 -22.00 6.67 19.41
CA HIS A 111 -21.32 7.46 20.45
C HIS A 111 -21.45 8.98 20.28
N PHE A 112 -21.84 9.47 19.11
CA PHE A 112 -21.79 10.90 18.80
C PHE A 112 -23.16 11.55 18.57
N HIS A 113 -24.24 10.85 18.90
CA HIS A 113 -25.62 11.39 18.88
C HIS A 113 -25.93 12.34 20.05
N ASP A 114 -24.94 12.69 20.88
CA ASP A 114 -25.09 13.58 22.04
C ASP A 114 -25.25 15.07 21.66
N VAL A 115 -25.09 15.44 20.38
CA VAL A 115 -25.46 16.78 19.91
C VAL A 115 -26.98 16.80 19.74
N PRO A 116 -27.72 17.62 20.51
CA PRO A 116 -29.17 17.70 20.34
C PRO A 116 -29.56 18.05 18.90
N ASP A 117 -30.58 17.42 18.36
CA ASP A 117 -31.10 17.69 17.00
C ASP A 117 -31.45 19.18 16.77
N ASP A 118 -31.66 19.93 17.84
CA ASP A 118 -31.98 21.35 17.85
C ASP A 118 -30.78 22.26 18.15
N TRP A 119 -29.56 21.73 18.26
CA TRP A 119 -28.37 22.56 18.47
C TRP A 119 -28.11 23.45 17.25
N THR A 120 -28.10 24.77 17.47
CA THR A 120 -27.67 25.74 16.46
C THR A 120 -26.46 26.53 16.96
N ALA A 121 -25.59 26.95 16.03
CA ALA A 121 -24.46 27.82 16.36
C ALA A 121 -24.90 29.18 16.94
N GLU A 122 -26.16 29.58 16.73
CA GLU A 122 -26.75 30.80 17.29
C GLU A 122 -26.98 30.69 18.81
N ASP A 123 -27.03 29.47 19.37
CA ASP A 123 -27.29 29.21 20.78
C ASP A 123 -26.02 29.11 21.65
N ALA A 124 -24.83 29.27 21.07
CA ALA A 124 -23.58 29.22 21.82
C ALA A 124 -23.51 30.38 22.84
N PRO A 125 -23.48 30.12 24.16
CA PRO A 125 -23.53 31.18 25.15
C PRO A 125 -22.23 32.00 25.14
N TYR A 126 -22.34 33.32 25.03
CA TYR A 126 -21.23 34.26 25.18
C TYR A 126 -21.56 35.37 26.18
N ASP A 127 -20.52 35.99 26.75
CA ASP A 127 -20.65 37.07 27.74
C ASP A 127 -20.07 38.38 27.17
N MET A 128 -20.92 39.41 27.09
CA MET A 128 -20.54 40.71 26.54
C MET A 128 -19.50 41.46 27.37
N ASP A 129 -19.48 41.30 28.68
CA ASP A 129 -18.46 41.94 29.53
C ASP A 129 -17.07 41.34 29.25
N VAL A 130 -17.02 40.02 29.02
CA VAL A 130 -15.79 39.31 28.63
C VAL A 130 -15.31 39.79 27.26
N LEU A 131 -16.20 39.93 26.27
CA LEU A 131 -15.84 40.44 24.94
C LEU A 131 -15.32 41.88 24.99
N GLN A 132 -15.94 42.74 25.79
CA GLN A 132 -15.46 44.11 25.99
C GLN A 132 -14.11 44.16 26.70
N GLU A 133 -13.84 43.26 27.65
CA GLU A 133 -12.53 43.15 28.28
C GLU A 133 -11.45 42.74 27.27
N GLN A 134 -11.73 41.74 26.43
CA GLN A 134 -10.82 41.32 25.37
C GLN A 134 -10.55 42.44 24.36
N ALA A 135 -11.57 43.25 24.02
CA ALA A 135 -11.39 44.44 23.19
C ALA A 135 -10.41 45.43 23.81
N ARG A 136 -10.44 45.61 25.14
CA ARG A 136 -9.49 46.50 25.84
C ARG A 136 -8.06 45.96 25.76
N TRP A 137 -7.86 44.64 25.71
CA TRP A 137 -6.53 44.06 25.52
C TRP A 137 -5.99 44.37 24.12
N PHE A 138 -6.73 43.99 23.08
CA PHE A 138 -6.28 44.11 21.68
C PHE A 138 -6.22 45.54 21.17
N PHE A 139 -7.14 46.40 21.60
CA PHE A 139 -7.28 47.76 21.10
C PHE A 139 -6.89 48.82 22.14
N SER A 140 -6.03 48.46 23.10
CA SER A 140 -5.54 49.36 24.16
C SER A 140 -4.99 50.69 23.64
N ARG A 141 -4.40 50.71 22.44
CA ARG A 141 -3.86 51.91 21.77
C ARG A 141 -4.93 52.95 21.39
N LEU A 142 -6.20 52.56 21.25
CA LEU A 142 -7.30 53.50 20.95
C LEU A 142 -7.66 54.40 22.15
N GLY A 143 -7.30 53.97 23.37
CA GLY A 143 -7.64 54.69 24.60
C GLY A 143 -9.05 54.39 25.12
N ARG A 144 -9.26 54.62 26.41
CA ARG A 144 -10.50 54.22 27.12
C ARG A 144 -11.74 54.95 26.63
N GLU A 145 -11.62 56.22 26.26
CA GLU A 145 -12.74 57.04 25.80
C GLU A 145 -13.31 56.53 24.47
N GLU A 146 -12.45 56.26 23.50
CA GLU A 146 -12.85 55.73 22.20
C GLU A 146 -13.45 54.33 22.31
N LEU A 147 -12.84 53.44 23.11
CA LEU A 147 -13.41 52.11 23.37
C LEU A 147 -14.81 52.20 23.97
N GLY A 148 -15.02 53.10 24.95
CA GLY A 148 -16.34 53.36 25.53
C GLY A 148 -17.37 53.86 24.52
N ARG A 149 -16.96 54.71 23.57
CA ARG A 149 -17.85 55.16 22.48
C ARG A 149 -18.24 54.03 21.54
N ARG A 150 -17.33 53.10 21.24
CA ARG A 150 -17.63 51.92 20.41
C ARG A 150 -18.61 50.97 21.11
N PHE A 151 -18.37 50.65 22.38
CA PHE A 151 -19.24 49.76 23.17
C PHE A 151 -20.66 50.32 23.36
N THR A 152 -20.86 51.63 23.23
CA THR A 152 -22.15 52.30 23.39
C THR A 152 -22.78 52.74 22.06
N GLY A 153 -22.19 52.39 20.92
CA GLY A 153 -22.67 52.77 19.59
C GLY A 153 -22.51 54.26 19.24
N GLN A 154 -21.80 55.04 20.08
CA GLN A 154 -21.53 56.47 19.87
C GLN A 154 -20.43 56.74 18.82
N ASN A 155 -19.85 55.69 18.25
CA ASN A 155 -19.05 55.72 17.03
C ASN A 155 -19.78 54.94 15.91
N PRO A 156 -20.47 55.62 14.98
CA PRO A 156 -21.28 54.97 13.95
C PRO A 156 -20.46 54.15 12.93
N GLU A 157 -19.19 54.51 12.71
CA GLU A 157 -18.33 53.84 11.73
C GLU A 157 -17.74 52.53 12.28
N HIS A 158 -17.59 52.41 13.60
CA HIS A 158 -16.98 51.27 14.28
C HIS A 158 -17.72 50.91 15.56
N ARG A 159 -19.02 50.64 15.42
CA ARG A 159 -19.91 50.34 16.55
C ARG A 159 -19.71 48.90 17.06
N TRP A 160 -19.68 48.73 18.37
CA TRP A 160 -19.51 47.43 19.07
C TRP A 160 -20.59 47.22 20.15
N ASP A 161 -21.72 47.90 20.01
CA ASP A 161 -22.92 47.71 20.83
C ASP A 161 -23.82 46.58 20.32
N GLU A 162 -23.50 46.01 19.14
CA GLU A 162 -24.11 44.80 18.59
C GLU A 162 -23.18 43.61 18.82
N ASP A 163 -23.68 42.57 19.49
CA ASP A 163 -22.90 41.41 19.95
C ASP A 163 -22.15 40.71 18.82
N GLN A 164 -22.83 40.42 17.70
CA GLN A 164 -22.23 39.74 16.54
C GLN A 164 -21.06 40.54 15.93
N THR A 165 -21.16 41.87 15.96
CA THR A 165 -20.09 42.74 15.47
C THR A 165 -18.87 42.69 16.38
N LEU A 166 -19.05 42.79 17.70
CA LEU A 166 -17.94 42.69 18.64
C LEU A 166 -17.33 41.27 18.64
N LEU A 167 -18.17 40.23 18.60
CA LEU A 167 -17.76 38.84 18.52
C LEU A 167 -16.88 38.59 17.29
N GLY A 168 -17.30 39.05 16.10
CA GLY A 168 -16.53 38.91 14.86
C GLY A 168 -15.17 39.62 14.94
N VAL A 169 -15.14 40.86 15.43
CA VAL A 169 -13.89 41.65 15.55
C VAL A 169 -12.92 41.02 16.55
N ILE A 170 -13.42 40.51 17.69
CA ILE A 170 -12.60 39.86 18.71
C ILE A 170 -12.13 38.49 18.24
N GLY A 171 -12.99 37.72 17.59
CA GLY A 171 -12.64 36.45 16.96
C GLY A 171 -11.51 36.61 15.95
N GLU A 172 -11.59 37.61 15.06
CA GLU A 172 -10.52 37.94 14.11
C GLU A 172 -9.20 38.24 14.82
N LYS A 173 -9.23 39.00 15.93
CA LYS A 173 -8.01 39.28 16.72
C LYS A 173 -7.43 38.06 17.38
N TRP A 174 -8.25 37.12 17.84
CA TRP A 174 -7.76 35.86 18.38
C TRP A 174 -7.14 34.97 17.31
N VAL A 175 -7.76 34.85 16.13
CA VAL A 175 -7.19 34.13 14.98
C VAL A 175 -5.82 34.69 14.62
N ALA A 176 -5.72 36.03 14.53
CA ALA A 176 -4.45 36.71 14.30
C ALA A 176 -3.42 36.44 15.41
N ASN A 177 -3.85 36.54 16.67
CA ASN A 177 -2.96 36.47 17.82
C ASN A 177 -2.44 35.06 18.10
N GLN A 178 -3.29 34.05 17.93
CA GLN A 178 -2.88 32.65 18.05
C GLN A 178 -2.09 32.19 16.82
N GLY A 179 -2.23 32.90 15.70
CA GLY A 179 -1.53 32.54 14.48
C GLY A 179 -2.11 31.31 13.82
N CYS A 180 -3.42 31.08 13.93
CA CYS A 180 -4.08 29.90 13.37
C CYS A 180 -3.74 29.74 11.87
N PHE A 181 -3.61 30.87 11.16
CA PHE A 181 -3.23 30.93 9.76
C PHE A 181 -1.80 30.42 9.45
N SER A 182 -0.96 30.22 10.47
CA SER A 182 0.38 29.63 10.31
C SER A 182 0.30 28.13 9.99
N CYS A 183 -0.82 27.48 10.34
CA CYS A 183 -1.04 26.05 10.13
C CYS A 183 -2.34 25.75 9.37
N HIS A 184 -3.34 26.63 9.43
CA HIS A 184 -4.63 26.50 8.75
C HIS A 184 -4.76 27.54 7.65
N GLU A 185 -5.44 27.23 6.55
CA GLU A 185 -5.83 28.26 5.59
C GLU A 185 -6.98 29.09 6.15
N VAL A 186 -6.76 30.40 6.28
CA VAL A 186 -7.77 31.35 6.76
C VAL A 186 -7.86 32.49 5.77
N THR A 187 -9.05 32.71 5.20
CA THR A 187 -9.29 33.78 4.23
C THR A 187 -8.89 35.15 4.81
N GLY A 188 -8.10 35.92 4.05
CA GLY A 188 -7.60 37.24 4.45
C GLY A 188 -6.25 37.21 5.19
N TYR A 189 -5.69 36.04 5.46
CA TYR A 189 -4.39 35.85 6.11
C TYR A 189 -3.33 35.22 5.20
N GLU A 190 -3.58 35.12 3.89
CA GLU A 190 -2.72 34.40 2.93
C GLU A 190 -1.30 34.98 2.85
N THR A 191 -1.12 36.26 3.17
CA THR A 191 0.18 36.94 3.19
C THR A 191 0.67 37.26 4.61
N ALA A 192 0.01 36.73 5.65
CA ALA A 192 0.38 36.98 7.02
C ALA A 192 1.66 36.22 7.41
N ASN A 193 2.54 36.86 8.18
CA ASN A 193 3.76 36.21 8.64
C ASN A 193 3.43 35.15 9.70
N PRO A 194 4.04 33.94 9.63
CA PRO A 194 3.87 32.92 10.64
C PRO A 194 4.17 33.45 12.05
N VAL A 195 3.45 32.92 13.04
CA VAL A 195 3.60 33.35 14.45
C VAL A 195 4.81 32.72 15.15
N GLY A 196 5.38 31.67 14.57
CA GLY A 196 6.58 30.99 15.05
C GLY A 196 7.88 31.78 14.81
N THR A 197 8.84 31.63 15.70
CA THR A 197 10.22 32.06 15.48
C THR A 197 10.89 31.17 14.43
N GLU A 198 11.66 31.77 13.54
CA GLU A 198 12.55 31.09 12.58
C GLU A 198 13.59 30.22 13.33
N LEU A 199 13.82 28.98 12.88
CA LEU A 199 14.72 28.01 13.54
C LEU A 199 15.98 27.61 12.74
N SER A 200 16.12 28.00 11.47
CA SER A 200 17.17 27.58 10.53
C SER A 200 18.59 27.83 11.02
N ASN A 201 18.78 28.80 11.93
CA ASN A 201 20.08 29.03 12.59
C ASN A 201 19.98 29.07 14.11
N TRP A 202 18.98 28.38 14.68
CA TRP A 202 18.75 28.38 16.11
C TRP A 202 19.98 27.90 16.89
N GLY A 203 20.67 26.87 16.38
CA GLY A 203 21.92 26.33 16.92
C GLY A 203 23.09 27.31 16.96
N SER A 204 23.03 28.43 16.23
CA SER A 204 23.99 29.54 16.31
C SER A 204 23.65 30.57 17.40
N LYS A 205 22.43 30.57 17.96
CA LYS A 205 22.00 31.56 18.96
C LYS A 205 22.82 31.42 20.23
N THR A 206 23.30 32.50 20.83
CA THR A 206 24.06 32.43 22.10
C THR A 206 23.14 32.43 23.32
N VAL A 207 23.57 31.79 24.42
CA VAL A 207 22.76 31.60 25.65
C VAL A 207 22.26 32.92 26.24
N ASP A 208 23.04 34.00 26.15
CA ASP A 208 22.70 35.34 26.63
C ASP A 208 21.49 35.96 25.90
N LYS A 209 21.12 35.41 24.74
CA LYS A 209 19.93 35.82 23.99
C LYS A 209 18.68 35.02 24.36
N LEU A 210 18.74 34.16 25.38
CA LEU A 210 17.60 33.33 25.83
C LEU A 210 16.99 33.94 27.10
N ASP A 211 15.65 34.08 27.12
CA ASP A 211 14.90 34.46 28.33
C ASP A 211 14.61 33.19 29.14
N TRP A 212 15.16 33.12 30.35
CA TRP A 212 14.99 32.01 31.30
C TRP A 212 13.84 32.25 32.28
N GLY A 213 13.12 33.37 32.16
CA GLY A 213 12.01 33.74 33.02
C GLY A 213 12.38 33.75 34.50
N LEU A 214 11.49 33.19 35.34
CA LEU A 214 11.71 33.04 36.78
C LEU A 214 12.06 31.59 37.16
N VAL A 215 12.42 30.75 36.20
CA VAL A 215 12.73 29.33 36.41
C VAL A 215 13.86 29.12 37.44
N PRO A 216 14.97 29.89 37.43
CA PRO A 216 15.99 29.77 38.47
C PRO A 216 15.43 29.96 39.89
N ASN A 217 14.56 30.96 40.09
CA ASN A 217 13.94 31.25 41.39
C ASN A 217 12.94 30.16 41.81
N LEU A 218 12.24 29.58 40.84
CA LEU A 218 11.31 28.47 41.08
C LEU A 218 12.06 27.22 41.57
N PHE A 219 13.18 26.91 40.95
CA PHE A 219 14.02 25.77 41.34
C PHE A 219 14.66 26.00 42.71
N GLU A 220 15.16 27.21 42.99
CA GLU A 220 15.70 27.57 44.30
C GLU A 220 14.65 27.39 45.40
N LYS A 221 13.42 27.85 45.14
CA LYS A 221 12.30 27.73 46.08
C LYS A 221 11.83 26.28 46.29
N GLN A 222 11.85 25.46 45.24
CA GLN A 222 11.33 24.09 45.28
C GLN A 222 12.36 23.06 45.77
N PHE A 223 13.64 23.24 45.42
CA PHE A 223 14.68 22.24 45.64
C PHE A 223 15.88 22.76 46.45
N GLY A 224 15.94 24.05 46.79
CA GLY A 224 17.01 24.66 47.58
C GLY A 224 18.30 24.99 46.80
N TRP A 225 18.24 24.95 45.46
CA TRP A 225 19.34 25.29 44.55
C TRP A 225 18.77 25.85 43.23
N ASP A 226 19.52 26.74 42.57
CA ASP A 226 19.15 27.26 41.23
C ASP A 226 19.93 26.54 40.10
N LEU A 227 19.54 26.83 38.85
CA LEU A 227 20.13 26.24 37.64
C LEU A 227 21.66 26.48 37.48
N SER A 228 22.26 27.43 38.21
CA SER A 228 23.70 27.70 38.20
C SER A 228 24.52 26.80 39.13
N HIS A 229 23.89 26.08 40.07
CA HIS A 229 24.57 25.30 41.11
C HIS A 229 24.87 23.84 40.74
N ARG A 230 24.33 23.33 39.62
CA ARG A 230 24.48 21.95 39.16
C ARG A 230 24.91 21.94 37.70
N GLU A 231 25.97 21.19 37.38
CA GLU A 231 26.56 21.14 36.03
C GLU A 231 25.54 20.71 34.96
N GLU A 232 24.66 19.78 35.33
CA GLU A 232 23.57 19.25 34.49
C GLU A 232 22.43 20.25 34.21
N TYR A 233 22.39 21.39 34.91
CA TYR A 233 21.36 22.42 34.75
C TYR A 233 21.91 23.78 34.35
N LYS A 234 23.23 23.87 34.10
CA LYS A 234 23.85 25.11 33.59
C LYS A 234 23.10 25.59 32.36
N ASN A 235 22.97 26.92 32.24
CA ASN A 235 22.20 27.62 31.20
C ASN A 235 22.75 27.29 29.79
N TYR A 236 22.42 26.11 29.27
CA TYR A 236 22.80 25.60 27.96
C TYR A 236 21.62 25.77 27.01
N ARG A 237 21.90 25.80 25.71
CA ARG A 237 20.87 26.09 24.70
C ARG A 237 19.94 24.89 24.53
N GLU A 238 20.55 23.72 24.51
CA GLU A 238 19.95 22.39 24.47
C GLU A 238 18.91 22.26 25.60
N HIS A 239 19.28 22.67 26.82
CA HIS A 239 18.39 22.65 27.98
C HIS A 239 17.22 23.62 27.84
N TRP A 240 17.45 24.83 27.30
CA TRP A 240 16.36 25.78 27.07
C TRP A 240 15.30 25.23 26.11
N ILE A 241 15.71 24.57 25.02
CA ILE A 241 14.77 23.93 24.08
C ILE A 241 14.05 22.79 24.77
N ARG A 242 14.78 21.91 25.47
CA ARG A 242 14.21 20.76 26.15
C ARG A 242 13.07 21.17 27.11
N GLU A 243 13.32 22.15 27.98
CA GLU A 243 12.29 22.72 28.87
C GLU A 243 11.11 23.32 28.11
N LYS A 244 11.38 23.98 26.98
CA LYS A 244 10.35 24.58 26.14
C LYS A 244 9.48 23.52 25.45
N LEU A 245 10.04 22.38 25.05
CA LEU A 245 9.32 21.28 24.42
C LEU A 245 8.47 20.51 25.43
N HIS A 246 9.00 20.24 26.64
CA HIS A 246 8.22 19.60 27.71
C HIS A 246 7.15 20.52 28.29
N ASN A 247 7.45 21.81 28.45
CA ASN A 247 6.51 22.77 29.01
C ASN A 247 6.60 24.11 28.26
N PRO A 248 5.82 24.27 27.17
CA PRO A 248 5.84 25.46 26.31
C PRO A 248 5.59 26.79 27.02
N ARG A 249 4.96 26.77 28.20
CA ARG A 249 4.65 27.97 28.98
C ARG A 249 5.57 28.18 30.19
N ILE A 250 6.62 27.36 30.35
CA ILE A 250 7.49 27.36 31.53
C ILE A 250 8.08 28.74 31.87
N PHE A 251 8.52 29.50 30.86
CA PHE A 251 9.14 30.82 31.05
C PHE A 251 8.16 31.97 31.34
N ASP A 252 6.86 31.69 31.33
CA ASP A 252 5.80 32.61 31.77
C ASP A 252 5.31 32.35 33.18
N ARG A 253 5.78 31.27 33.82
CA ARG A 253 5.39 30.93 35.18
C ARG A 253 5.77 32.04 36.14
N ASP A 254 4.83 32.38 37.03
CA ASP A 254 4.90 33.48 38.00
C ASP A 254 5.10 34.90 37.40
N LYS A 255 4.96 35.07 36.07
CA LYS A 255 4.90 36.39 35.43
C LYS A 255 3.44 36.86 35.35
N THR A 256 3.16 38.10 35.77
CA THR A 256 1.88 38.77 35.51
C THR A 256 1.92 39.41 34.13
N LYS A 257 1.26 38.79 33.15
CA LYS A 257 1.16 39.26 31.75
C LYS A 257 -0.28 39.39 31.32
N ASN A 258 -0.57 40.30 30.37
CA ASN A 258 -1.85 40.27 29.67
C ASN A 258 -1.98 38.90 28.95
N PRO A 259 -3.17 38.27 28.92
CA PRO A 259 -3.38 37.03 28.17
C PRO A 259 -2.80 37.01 26.74
N ILE A 260 -2.84 38.14 26.02
CA ILE A 260 -2.32 38.24 24.64
C ILE A 260 -0.79 38.20 24.55
N GLU A 261 -0.08 38.43 25.66
CA GLU A 261 1.39 38.49 25.74
C GLU A 261 2.01 37.17 26.24
N LYS A 262 1.17 36.19 26.58
CA LYS A 262 1.61 34.88 27.04
C LYS A 262 2.22 34.08 25.88
N LEU A 263 3.13 33.16 26.21
CA LEU A 263 3.73 32.22 25.27
C LEU A 263 2.64 31.33 24.64
N ARG A 264 2.72 31.21 23.31
CA ARG A 264 1.68 30.62 22.46
C ARG A 264 2.04 29.27 21.86
N MET A 265 3.24 28.75 22.13
CA MET A 265 3.63 27.44 21.61
C MET A 265 2.67 26.36 22.18
N PRO A 266 2.04 25.54 21.31
CA PRO A 266 1.17 24.45 21.75
C PRO A 266 1.93 23.41 22.57
N TYR A 267 1.19 22.68 23.41
CA TYR A 267 1.72 21.50 24.09
C TYR A 267 1.47 20.29 23.21
N PHE A 268 2.56 19.72 22.68
CA PHE A 268 2.52 18.60 21.74
C PHE A 268 2.67 17.22 22.43
N ALA A 269 2.84 17.20 23.76
CA ALA A 269 2.99 15.97 24.54
C ALA A 269 4.08 15.01 24.02
N PHE A 270 5.20 15.55 23.53
CA PHE A 270 6.32 14.75 23.02
C PHE A 270 6.89 13.81 24.09
N THR A 271 7.27 12.61 23.67
CA THR A 271 8.05 11.66 24.49
C THR A 271 9.48 12.17 24.68
N ASP A 272 10.20 11.66 25.67
CA ASP A 272 11.59 12.06 25.92
C ASP A 272 12.51 11.81 24.71
N GLU A 273 12.29 10.72 23.97
CA GLU A 273 13.04 10.40 22.75
C GLU A 273 12.74 11.37 21.60
N GLN A 274 11.47 11.76 21.44
CA GLN A 274 11.07 12.78 20.47
C GLN A 274 11.67 14.14 20.82
N VAL A 275 11.63 14.53 22.11
CA VAL A 275 12.26 15.75 22.58
C VAL A 275 13.76 15.73 22.31
N GLU A 276 14.45 14.62 22.60
CA GLU A 276 15.88 14.51 22.34
C GLU A 276 16.22 14.63 20.85
N SER A 277 15.42 13.99 19.99
CA SER A 277 15.56 14.07 18.54
C SER A 277 15.36 15.49 18.03
N LEU A 278 14.33 16.20 18.53
CA LEU A 278 14.04 17.58 18.16
C LEU A 278 15.09 18.57 18.67
N VAL A 279 15.58 18.39 19.90
CA VAL A 279 16.68 19.19 20.45
C VAL A 279 17.94 18.99 19.61
N THR A 280 18.28 17.74 19.30
CA THR A 280 19.44 17.40 18.46
C THR A 280 19.33 18.05 17.09
N PHE A 281 18.16 17.97 16.46
CA PHE A 281 17.89 18.61 15.18
C PHE A 281 18.05 20.14 15.29
N ALA A 282 17.36 20.79 16.22
CA ALA A 282 17.35 22.25 16.36
C ALA A 282 18.73 22.84 16.72
N VAL A 283 19.52 22.13 17.52
CA VAL A 283 20.90 22.52 17.86
C VAL A 283 21.84 22.33 16.66
N GLY A 284 21.53 21.37 15.78
CA GLY A 284 22.25 21.15 14.52
C GLY A 284 21.99 22.20 13.44
N LEU A 285 20.96 23.05 13.60
CA LEU A 285 20.65 24.16 12.70
C LEU A 285 21.58 25.34 12.97
N VAL A 286 22.81 25.29 12.44
CA VAL A 286 23.87 26.32 12.61
C VAL A 286 24.12 27.09 11.32
N ASP A 287 24.61 28.32 11.43
CA ASP A 287 25.00 29.17 10.27
C ASP A 287 26.23 28.61 9.52
N ASP A 288 27.06 27.81 10.19
CA ASP A 288 28.26 27.21 9.60
C ASP A 288 27.89 25.96 8.79
N GLU A 289 27.66 26.12 7.49
CA GLU A 289 27.58 24.99 6.57
C GLU A 289 28.94 24.28 6.48
N VAL A 290 29.08 23.14 7.14
CA VAL A 290 30.16 22.20 6.81
C VAL A 290 29.94 21.79 5.35
N GLN A 291 30.91 22.10 4.47
CA GLN A 291 30.91 21.65 3.07
C GLN A 291 30.94 20.11 3.04
N ARG A 292 29.78 19.46 3.14
CA ARG A 292 29.66 18.02 2.99
C ARG A 292 29.92 17.69 1.54
N ALA A 293 30.73 16.64 1.29
CA ALA A 293 30.84 16.08 -0.05
C ALA A 293 29.44 15.75 -0.55
N LYS A 294 29.01 16.39 -1.65
CA LYS A 294 27.66 16.20 -2.21
C LYS A 294 27.56 14.77 -2.73
N MET A 295 26.84 13.90 -2.03
CA MET A 295 26.54 12.56 -2.53
C MET A 295 25.58 12.72 -3.72
N VAL A 296 26.06 12.40 -4.92
CA VAL A 296 25.24 12.39 -6.15
C VAL A 296 24.82 10.94 -6.40
N PRO A 297 23.54 10.57 -6.18
CA PRO A 297 23.08 9.22 -6.46
C PRO A 297 23.18 8.91 -7.96
N SER A 298 23.33 7.63 -8.31
CA SER A 298 23.15 7.18 -9.71
C SER A 298 21.68 7.34 -10.12
N VAL A 299 21.42 7.33 -11.43
CA VAL A 299 20.05 7.41 -11.98
C VAL A 299 19.15 6.32 -11.37
N ALA A 300 19.62 5.06 -11.32
CA ALA A 300 18.87 3.97 -10.70
C ALA A 300 18.56 4.23 -9.22
N LYS A 301 19.55 4.67 -8.43
CA LYS A 301 19.34 4.98 -7.00
C LYS A 301 18.37 6.14 -6.80
N GLN A 302 18.41 7.13 -7.69
CA GLN A 302 17.49 8.25 -7.66
C GLN A 302 16.06 7.80 -8.01
N ALA A 303 15.88 7.08 -9.11
CA ALA A 303 14.59 6.52 -9.52
C ALA A 303 13.98 5.64 -8.42
N MET A 304 14.80 4.78 -7.79
CA MET A 304 14.35 3.94 -6.70
C MET A 304 13.87 4.75 -5.49
N ASN A 305 14.64 5.76 -5.08
CA ASN A 305 14.29 6.60 -3.93
C ASN A 305 13.04 7.45 -4.22
N ASP A 306 12.99 8.10 -5.38
CA ASP A 306 11.88 8.96 -5.77
C ASP A 306 10.59 8.15 -5.90
N GLY A 307 10.62 7.00 -6.56
CA GLY A 307 9.43 6.14 -6.68
C GLY A 307 9.02 5.48 -5.38
N MET A 308 9.95 4.99 -4.55
CA MET A 308 9.62 4.43 -3.22
C MET A 308 8.90 5.46 -2.33
N ARG A 309 9.31 6.74 -2.39
CA ARG A 309 8.62 7.82 -1.67
C ARG A 309 7.19 7.98 -2.15
N VAL A 310 6.95 7.93 -3.46
CA VAL A 310 5.59 8.04 -4.02
C VAL A 310 4.75 6.83 -3.66
N VAL A 311 5.30 5.61 -3.78
CA VAL A 311 4.63 4.35 -3.38
C VAL A 311 4.15 4.42 -1.93
N ARG A 312 5.00 4.89 -1.02
CA ARG A 312 4.62 5.10 0.39
C ARG A 312 3.61 6.24 0.54
N ARG A 313 3.83 7.38 -0.12
CA ARG A 313 2.97 8.56 -0.02
C ARG A 313 1.54 8.29 -0.51
N MET A 314 1.40 7.49 -1.56
CA MET A 314 0.12 7.08 -2.15
C MET A 314 -0.43 5.80 -1.51
N ASN A 315 0.24 5.30 -0.46
CA ASN A 315 -0.18 4.14 0.33
C ASN A 315 -0.46 2.88 -0.50
N CYS A 316 0.39 2.61 -1.51
CA CYS A 316 0.17 1.46 -2.39
C CYS A 316 0.20 0.12 -1.63
N GLU A 317 0.93 0.06 -0.52
CA GLU A 317 1.10 -1.13 0.35
C GLU A 317 -0.20 -1.54 1.04
N ALA A 318 -1.13 -0.60 1.28
CA ALA A 318 -2.41 -0.94 1.86
C ALA A 318 -3.23 -1.87 0.97
N CYS A 319 -3.18 -1.62 -0.35
CA CYS A 319 -3.93 -2.38 -1.33
C CYS A 319 -3.13 -3.54 -1.93
N HIS A 320 -1.83 -3.35 -2.11
CA HIS A 320 -0.96 -4.27 -2.83
C HIS A 320 0.11 -4.86 -1.93
N GLN A 321 0.37 -6.15 -2.13
CA GLN A 321 1.56 -6.76 -1.56
C GLN A 321 2.79 -6.43 -2.42
N LEU A 322 3.78 -5.73 -1.86
CA LEU A 322 4.97 -5.31 -2.60
C LEU A 322 6.09 -6.34 -2.56
N THR A 323 6.25 -7.05 -1.44
CA THR A 323 7.24 -8.11 -1.28
C THR A 323 6.62 -9.33 -0.62
N PRO A 324 7.10 -10.55 -0.93
CA PRO A 324 6.70 -11.74 -0.20
C PRO A 324 7.09 -11.62 1.28
N GLY A 325 6.39 -12.35 2.14
CA GLY A 325 6.85 -12.60 3.50
C GLY A 325 8.01 -13.61 3.49
N MET A 326 8.70 -13.72 4.62
CA MET A 326 9.80 -14.68 4.79
C MET A 326 9.45 -15.67 5.89
N ILE A 327 9.78 -16.95 5.70
CA ILE A 327 9.68 -17.99 6.73
C ILE A 327 11.08 -18.51 7.00
N GLU A 328 11.50 -18.47 8.26
CA GLU A 328 12.77 -19.01 8.73
C GLU A 328 12.58 -20.46 9.18
N VAL A 329 13.26 -21.39 8.52
CA VAL A 329 13.16 -22.83 8.81
C VAL A 329 14.53 -23.43 9.09
N MET A 330 14.55 -24.50 9.89
CA MET A 330 15.70 -25.37 10.01
C MET A 330 15.76 -26.31 8.80
N GLY A 331 16.78 -26.16 7.96
CA GLY A 331 16.99 -27.02 6.80
C GLY A 331 17.49 -28.41 7.20
N GLU A 332 17.38 -29.38 6.28
CA GLU A 332 17.94 -30.74 6.46
C GLU A 332 19.48 -30.73 6.66
N ASP A 333 20.14 -29.66 6.21
CA ASP A 333 21.58 -29.44 6.41
C ASP A 333 21.93 -28.98 7.84
N GLY A 334 20.93 -28.78 8.70
CA GLY A 334 21.07 -28.34 10.09
C GLY A 334 21.36 -26.84 10.24
N ASN A 335 21.16 -26.04 9.19
CA ASN A 335 21.31 -24.58 9.23
C ASN A 335 19.95 -23.88 9.09
N PRO A 336 19.80 -22.66 9.65
CA PRO A 336 18.62 -21.84 9.41
C PRO A 336 18.61 -21.26 7.99
N HIS A 337 17.44 -21.27 7.35
CA HIS A 337 17.21 -20.68 6.03
C HIS A 337 16.01 -19.74 6.07
N ALA A 338 16.17 -18.54 5.53
CA ALA A 338 15.06 -17.59 5.35
C ALA A 338 14.52 -17.71 3.92
N LEU A 339 13.30 -18.24 3.78
CA LEU A 339 12.68 -18.57 2.50
C LEU A 339 11.58 -17.56 2.18
N PRO A 340 11.54 -16.98 0.96
CA PRO A 340 10.36 -16.26 0.48
C PRO A 340 9.25 -17.28 0.22
N ALA A 341 8.37 -17.45 1.20
CA ALA A 341 7.36 -18.49 1.21
C ALA A 341 6.09 -17.97 1.89
N GLU A 342 4.98 -18.67 1.62
CA GLU A 342 3.71 -18.50 2.31
C GLU A 342 3.30 -19.79 3.02
N LEU A 343 2.56 -19.65 4.12
CA LEU A 343 1.95 -20.77 4.83
C LEU A 343 0.83 -21.38 3.99
N LEU A 344 0.69 -22.70 4.05
CA LEU A 344 -0.47 -23.42 3.52
C LEU A 344 -1.56 -23.55 4.61
N ALA A 345 -2.77 -23.87 4.18
CA ALA A 345 -3.87 -24.22 5.08
C ALA A 345 -3.52 -25.42 5.97
N ILE A 346 -4.04 -25.41 7.20
CA ILE A 346 -3.96 -26.55 8.11
C ILE A 346 -5.20 -27.42 7.85
N GLY A 347 -5.01 -28.58 7.22
CA GLY A 347 -6.11 -29.37 6.69
C GLY A 347 -6.74 -28.76 5.42
N ASP A 348 -7.74 -29.46 4.87
CA ASP A 348 -8.33 -29.13 3.56
C ASP A 348 -9.40 -28.02 3.61
N ASP A 349 -10.03 -27.81 4.77
CA ASP A 349 -11.20 -26.93 4.94
C ASP A 349 -10.89 -25.59 5.65
N THR A 350 -9.62 -25.27 5.85
CA THR A 350 -9.21 -24.03 6.53
C THR A 350 -8.53 -23.03 5.61
N MET A 351 -8.51 -21.78 6.06
CA MET A 351 -7.74 -20.73 5.41
C MET A 351 -6.28 -20.84 5.88
N PRO A 352 -5.30 -20.46 5.05
CA PRO A 352 -3.92 -20.34 5.48
C PRO A 352 -3.79 -19.46 6.74
N PRO A 353 -3.01 -19.89 7.75
CA PRO A 353 -2.75 -19.06 8.93
C PRO A 353 -2.13 -17.72 8.57
N ALA A 354 -2.37 -16.70 9.41
CA ALA A 354 -1.77 -15.39 9.23
C ALA A 354 -0.25 -15.46 9.47
N GLN A 355 0.54 -15.09 8.46
CA GLN A 355 2.00 -15.05 8.55
C GLN A 355 2.49 -13.77 9.23
N THR A 356 2.19 -13.58 10.51
CA THR A 356 2.55 -12.38 11.26
C THR A 356 3.59 -12.65 12.35
N SER A 357 3.47 -13.78 13.06
CA SER A 357 4.38 -14.18 14.12
C SER A 357 4.27 -15.68 14.42
N LEU A 358 5.26 -16.23 15.12
CA LEU A 358 5.19 -17.60 15.64
C LEU A 358 3.99 -17.80 16.59
N ALA A 359 3.67 -16.80 17.41
CA ALA A 359 2.53 -16.88 18.33
C ALA A 359 1.20 -16.97 17.55
N ALA A 360 1.02 -16.20 16.48
CA ALA A 360 -0.17 -16.29 15.64
C ALA A 360 -0.30 -17.66 14.95
N LEU A 361 0.82 -18.27 14.55
CA LEU A 361 0.83 -19.64 14.04
C LEU A 361 0.48 -20.66 15.13
N ASP A 362 1.03 -20.51 16.34
CA ASP A 362 0.71 -21.38 17.49
C ASP A 362 -0.78 -21.29 17.86
N ASP A 363 -1.36 -20.09 17.85
CA ASP A 363 -2.78 -19.87 18.09
C ASP A 363 -3.64 -20.54 17.00
N ALA A 364 -3.24 -20.44 15.73
CA ALA A 364 -3.94 -21.07 14.62
C ALA A 364 -3.88 -22.61 14.68
N ILE A 365 -2.73 -23.18 15.06
CA ILE A 365 -2.57 -24.61 15.30
C ILE A 365 -3.48 -25.04 16.46
N SER A 366 -3.38 -24.37 17.61
CA SER A 366 -4.18 -24.69 18.80
C SER A 366 -5.68 -24.66 18.51
N GLY A 367 -6.13 -23.65 17.76
CA GLY A 367 -7.53 -23.52 17.37
C GLY A 367 -7.99 -24.63 16.42
N TYR A 368 -7.14 -25.06 15.49
CA TYR A 368 -7.43 -26.20 14.62
C TYR A 368 -7.55 -27.50 15.44
N GLU A 369 -6.57 -27.78 16.30
CA GLU A 369 -6.54 -29.00 17.11
C GLU A 369 -7.74 -29.09 18.05
N GLU A 370 -8.15 -27.97 18.65
CA GLU A 370 -9.32 -27.89 19.51
C GLU A 370 -10.63 -28.12 18.74
N TYR A 371 -10.78 -27.51 17.56
CA TYR A 371 -12.02 -27.60 16.79
C TYR A 371 -12.21 -28.97 16.11
N TYR A 372 -11.16 -29.54 15.54
CA TYR A 372 -11.22 -30.79 14.79
C TYR A 372 -10.88 -32.05 15.63
N ASP A 373 -10.35 -31.89 16.85
CA ASP A 373 -9.82 -33.00 17.67
C ASP A 373 -8.73 -33.82 16.92
N GLU A 374 -7.91 -33.11 16.14
CA GLU A 374 -6.84 -33.64 15.30
C GLU A 374 -5.51 -32.93 15.57
N GLU A 375 -4.43 -33.67 15.84
CA GLU A 375 -3.08 -33.10 16.10
C GLU A 375 -2.41 -32.64 14.79
N VAL A 376 -1.81 -31.45 14.79
CA VAL A 376 -1.12 -30.91 13.63
C VAL A 376 0.34 -31.36 13.66
N GLU A 377 0.68 -32.39 12.89
CA GLU A 377 2.05 -32.95 12.86
C GLU A 377 3.04 -32.04 12.12
N GLU A 378 2.63 -31.49 10.96
CA GLU A 378 3.50 -30.70 10.10
C GLU A 378 2.79 -29.47 9.55
N ILE A 379 3.56 -28.40 9.33
CA ILE A 379 3.13 -27.14 8.75
C ILE A 379 3.66 -27.04 7.33
N GLY A 380 2.74 -26.91 6.37
CA GLY A 380 3.06 -26.74 4.96
C GLY A 380 3.47 -25.30 4.64
N ILE A 381 4.53 -25.13 3.85
CA ILE A 381 4.90 -23.85 3.23
C ILE A 381 5.01 -24.03 1.72
N ARG A 382 4.72 -22.97 0.96
CA ARG A 382 4.92 -22.91 -0.49
C ARG A 382 5.91 -21.82 -0.85
N LEU A 383 6.94 -22.18 -1.62
CA LEU A 383 7.94 -21.22 -2.09
C LEU A 383 7.33 -20.22 -3.09
N LEU A 384 7.68 -18.95 -2.94
CA LEU A 384 7.28 -17.85 -3.83
C LEU A 384 8.37 -17.47 -4.84
N GLY A 385 9.50 -18.16 -4.79
CA GLY A 385 10.64 -18.01 -5.71
C GLY A 385 11.51 -19.27 -5.73
N PRO A 386 12.45 -19.38 -6.68
CA PRO A 386 13.41 -20.47 -6.69
C PRO A 386 14.40 -20.32 -5.54
N GLU A 387 14.56 -21.36 -4.73
CA GLU A 387 15.50 -21.40 -3.60
C GLU A 387 16.41 -22.63 -3.71
N PRO A 388 17.70 -22.44 -4.04
CA PRO A 388 18.65 -23.56 -4.14
C PRO A 388 18.71 -24.38 -2.86
N GLY A 389 18.50 -25.69 -2.97
CA GLY A 389 18.42 -26.62 -1.84
C GLY A 389 17.00 -26.94 -1.38
N PHE A 390 16.03 -26.07 -1.68
CA PHE A 390 14.62 -26.30 -1.37
C PHE A 390 13.82 -26.62 -2.64
N GLY A 391 13.89 -25.80 -3.68
CA GLY A 391 13.16 -26.09 -4.91
C GLY A 391 12.90 -24.89 -5.78
N MET A 392 11.89 -25.04 -6.64
CA MET A 392 11.42 -23.99 -7.53
C MET A 392 10.24 -23.25 -6.91
N THR A 393 9.88 -22.11 -7.51
CA THR A 393 8.62 -21.42 -7.19
C THR A 393 7.44 -22.40 -7.21
N GLY A 394 6.59 -22.36 -6.19
CA GLY A 394 5.46 -23.28 -6.02
C GLY A 394 5.80 -24.63 -5.41
N SER A 395 7.07 -24.97 -5.17
CA SER A 395 7.43 -26.17 -4.40
C SER A 395 6.90 -26.07 -2.97
N THR A 396 6.28 -27.16 -2.51
CA THR A 396 5.74 -27.28 -1.15
C THR A 396 6.69 -28.09 -0.27
N HIS A 397 6.86 -27.63 0.97
CA HIS A 397 7.63 -28.32 2.01
C HIS A 397 6.83 -28.36 3.30
N PHE A 398 6.99 -29.44 4.05
CA PHE A 398 6.33 -29.65 5.33
C PHE A 398 7.39 -29.71 6.42
N PHE A 399 7.11 -29.05 7.54
CA PHE A 399 8.04 -28.92 8.66
C PHE A 399 7.30 -29.21 9.96
N GLU A 400 7.96 -29.91 10.88
CA GLU A 400 7.51 -29.96 12.27
C GLU A 400 7.50 -28.54 12.84
N ARG A 401 6.61 -28.26 13.80
CA ARG A 401 6.45 -26.91 14.33
C ARG A 401 7.75 -26.31 14.88
N ASP A 402 8.59 -27.12 15.53
CA ASP A 402 9.86 -26.66 16.12
C ASP A 402 10.96 -26.35 15.08
N GLN A 403 10.78 -26.81 13.83
CA GLN A 403 11.65 -26.47 12.71
C GLN A 403 11.32 -25.10 12.12
N ILE A 404 10.17 -24.50 12.41
CA ILE A 404 9.85 -23.12 12.05
C ILE A 404 10.41 -22.19 13.13
N LEU A 405 11.51 -21.52 12.78
CA LEU A 405 12.34 -20.71 13.68
C LEU A 405 11.83 -19.27 13.80
N GLY A 406 11.12 -18.78 12.78
CA GLY A 406 10.65 -17.40 12.71
C GLY A 406 9.89 -17.11 11.43
N MET A 407 9.22 -15.97 11.38
CA MET A 407 8.59 -15.47 10.15
C MET A 407 8.56 -13.95 10.15
N THR A 408 8.62 -13.37 8.96
CA THR A 408 8.40 -11.95 8.70
C THR A 408 7.17 -11.81 7.79
N PRO A 409 6.21 -10.93 8.12
CA PRO A 409 5.04 -10.73 7.29
C PRO A 409 5.40 -10.15 5.92
N PRO A 410 4.53 -10.36 4.92
CA PRO A 410 4.65 -9.65 3.66
C PRO A 410 4.52 -8.14 3.86
N ARG A 411 5.15 -7.36 2.97
CA ARG A 411 5.00 -5.91 2.99
C ARG A 411 3.73 -5.52 2.23
N GLY A 412 2.71 -5.11 2.98
CA GLY A 412 1.39 -4.80 2.46
C GLY A 412 0.53 -6.04 2.22
N GLY A 413 -0.66 -5.84 1.64
CA GLY A 413 -1.59 -6.93 1.33
C GLY A 413 -2.76 -7.09 2.32
N ASP A 414 -2.91 -6.19 3.29
CA ASP A 414 -4.05 -6.22 4.23
C ASP A 414 -5.39 -6.19 3.49
N PHE A 415 -5.51 -5.34 2.46
CA PHE A 415 -6.72 -5.31 1.64
C PHE A 415 -6.90 -6.57 0.77
N VAL A 416 -5.81 -7.25 0.41
CA VAL A 416 -5.88 -8.55 -0.30
C VAL A 416 -6.50 -9.59 0.63
N ASN A 417 -6.06 -9.64 1.88
CA ASN A 417 -6.62 -10.53 2.89
C ASN A 417 -8.08 -10.19 3.19
N LEU A 418 -8.39 -8.91 3.38
CA LEU A 418 -9.75 -8.43 3.63
C LEU A 418 -10.73 -8.84 2.53
N LEU A 419 -10.36 -8.64 1.27
CA LEU A 419 -11.21 -9.05 0.14
C LEU A 419 -11.32 -10.56 0.03
N THR A 420 -10.22 -11.28 0.21
CA THR A 420 -10.25 -12.75 0.14
C THR A 420 -11.16 -13.31 1.23
N ASN A 421 -11.05 -12.80 2.46
CA ASN A 421 -11.95 -13.14 3.56
C ASN A 421 -13.40 -12.78 3.25
N TYR A 422 -13.65 -11.60 2.68
CA TYR A 422 -14.99 -11.19 2.27
C TYR A 422 -15.64 -12.19 1.30
N TYR A 423 -14.94 -12.60 0.24
CA TYR A 423 -15.52 -13.59 -0.68
C TYR A 423 -15.67 -14.97 -0.03
N MET A 424 -14.71 -15.38 0.79
CA MET A 424 -14.72 -16.70 1.43
C MET A 424 -15.73 -16.82 2.58
N ARG A 425 -16.04 -15.75 3.32
CA ARG A 425 -16.79 -15.83 4.58
C ARG A 425 -17.77 -14.68 4.83
N GLY A 426 -17.86 -13.69 3.93
CA GLY A 426 -18.68 -12.50 4.14
C GLY A 426 -18.03 -11.53 5.12
N ILE A 427 -18.86 -10.79 5.87
CA ILE A 427 -18.39 -9.80 6.84
C ILE A 427 -18.61 -10.34 8.24
N GLU A 428 -17.55 -10.71 8.94
CA GLU A 428 -17.64 -11.13 10.34
C GLU A 428 -18.06 -9.96 11.24
N MET A 429 -19.09 -10.21 12.06
CA MET A 429 -19.71 -9.25 12.95
C MET A 429 -19.74 -9.85 14.35
N PHE A 430 -19.36 -9.06 15.36
CA PHE A 430 -19.51 -9.45 16.75
C PHE A 430 -20.95 -9.21 17.22
N ASP A 431 -21.54 -10.20 17.90
CA ASP A 431 -22.81 -10.07 18.61
C ASP A 431 -22.56 -9.84 20.10
N ALA A 432 -22.63 -8.56 20.50
CA ALA A 432 -22.45 -8.17 21.89
C ALA A 432 -23.57 -8.64 22.83
N GLU A 433 -24.70 -9.09 22.29
CA GLU A 433 -25.82 -9.65 23.05
C GLU A 433 -25.77 -11.18 23.12
N SER A 434 -24.81 -11.83 22.46
CA SER A 434 -24.65 -13.28 22.50
C SER A 434 -24.29 -13.75 23.92
N GLU A 435 -25.11 -14.66 24.46
CA GLU A 435 -24.89 -15.28 25.77
C GLU A 435 -23.88 -16.45 25.69
N ASP A 436 -23.57 -16.92 24.48
CA ASP A 436 -22.61 -17.99 24.21
C ASP A 436 -21.32 -17.41 23.60
N PRO A 437 -20.18 -17.51 24.30
CA PRO A 437 -18.89 -17.06 23.78
C PRO A 437 -18.51 -17.71 22.44
N ASP A 438 -19.01 -18.92 22.19
CA ASP A 438 -18.73 -19.68 20.97
C ASP A 438 -19.58 -19.19 19.77
N ASP A 439 -20.70 -18.50 20.03
CA ASP A 439 -21.57 -17.86 19.03
C ASP A 439 -21.45 -16.32 19.06
N ALA A 440 -20.35 -15.77 19.59
CA ALA A 440 -20.17 -14.33 19.72
C ALA A 440 -19.89 -13.62 18.38
N TYR A 441 -19.76 -14.37 17.28
CA TYR A 441 -19.51 -13.85 15.93
C TYR A 441 -20.48 -14.48 14.92
N TRP A 442 -20.97 -13.67 13.99
CA TRP A 442 -21.79 -14.12 12.88
C TRP A 442 -21.35 -13.43 11.58
N ASN A 443 -21.56 -14.09 10.45
CA ASN A 443 -21.20 -13.52 9.16
C ASN A 443 -22.39 -12.79 8.53
N TRP A 444 -22.25 -11.49 8.38
CA TRP A 444 -23.20 -10.61 7.71
C TRP A 444 -22.98 -10.57 6.20
N ASN A 445 -24.06 -10.26 5.48
CA ASN A 445 -24.12 -10.19 4.02
C ASN A 445 -23.79 -11.52 3.31
N LEU A 446 -24.21 -12.62 3.92
CA LEU A 446 -24.26 -13.93 3.31
C LEU A 446 -25.70 -14.26 2.89
N GLY A 447 -25.87 -14.87 1.71
CA GLY A 447 -27.11 -15.53 1.31
C GLY A 447 -27.44 -16.71 2.23
N GLU A 448 -28.58 -17.36 2.01
CA GLU A 448 -29.04 -18.48 2.84
C GLU A 448 -28.02 -19.63 2.92
N GLU A 449 -27.20 -19.78 1.89
CA GLU A 449 -26.17 -20.82 1.77
C GLU A 449 -24.74 -20.30 1.97
N GLY A 450 -24.53 -19.09 2.51
CA GLY A 450 -23.18 -18.53 2.67
C GLY A 450 -22.65 -17.81 1.43
N GLU A 451 -23.55 -17.34 0.56
CA GLU A 451 -23.23 -16.75 -0.73
C GLU A 451 -22.94 -15.24 -0.63
N VAL A 452 -22.04 -14.71 -1.46
CA VAL A 452 -21.75 -13.26 -1.54
C VAL A 452 -22.11 -12.69 -2.91
N GLU A 453 -22.43 -11.40 -2.97
CA GLU A 453 -22.71 -10.69 -4.21
C GLU A 453 -21.42 -10.49 -5.04
N ASP A 454 -21.44 -11.00 -6.27
CA ASP A 454 -20.34 -10.89 -7.23
C ASP A 454 -20.48 -9.65 -8.13
N ALA A 455 -19.52 -9.41 -9.03
CA ALA A 455 -19.44 -8.23 -9.90
C ALA A 455 -20.62 -8.08 -10.90
N ASP A 456 -21.40 -9.13 -11.12
CA ASP A 456 -22.62 -9.10 -11.94
C ASP A 456 -23.92 -8.99 -11.11
N GLY A 457 -23.81 -8.91 -9.77
CA GLY A 457 -24.94 -8.79 -8.84
C GLY A 457 -25.59 -10.12 -8.45
N GLU A 458 -25.08 -11.26 -8.92
CA GLU A 458 -25.56 -12.58 -8.53
C GLU A 458 -24.87 -13.04 -7.23
N LEU A 459 -25.59 -13.79 -6.39
CA LEU A 459 -25.06 -14.40 -5.18
C LEU A 459 -24.36 -15.72 -5.52
N ARG A 460 -23.15 -15.95 -4.99
CA ARG A 460 -22.39 -17.20 -5.20
C ARG A 460 -21.63 -17.67 -3.95
N PRO A 461 -21.50 -19.00 -3.72
CA PRO A 461 -20.76 -19.56 -2.58
C PRO A 461 -19.28 -19.76 -2.93
N TYR A 462 -18.40 -18.84 -2.50
CA TYR A 462 -16.95 -18.97 -2.74
C TYR A 462 -16.19 -19.70 -1.63
N PHE A 463 -16.83 -19.96 -0.48
CA PHE A 463 -16.20 -20.66 0.63
C PHE A 463 -15.77 -22.10 0.28
N GLU A 464 -16.38 -22.71 -0.74
CA GLU A 464 -16.01 -24.04 -1.26
C GLU A 464 -14.91 -24.00 -2.34
N GLU A 465 -14.53 -22.80 -2.80
CA GLU A 465 -13.50 -22.65 -3.84
C GLU A 465 -12.09 -22.63 -3.23
N GLN A 466 -11.10 -23.00 -4.05
CA GLN A 466 -9.71 -22.97 -3.62
C GLN A 466 -9.30 -21.54 -3.23
N TYR A 467 -8.75 -21.37 -2.02
CA TYR A 467 -8.33 -20.09 -1.46
C TYR A 467 -7.51 -19.24 -2.47
N ASP A 468 -6.51 -19.84 -3.10
CA ASP A 468 -5.66 -19.14 -4.09
C ASP A 468 -6.45 -18.66 -5.30
N LYS A 469 -7.40 -19.46 -5.78
CA LYS A 469 -8.24 -19.10 -6.92
C LYS A 469 -9.08 -17.88 -6.59
N VAL A 470 -9.64 -17.79 -5.38
CA VAL A 470 -10.37 -16.61 -4.90
C VAL A 470 -9.43 -15.41 -4.77
N ARG A 471 -8.31 -15.56 -4.04
CA ARG A 471 -7.29 -14.53 -3.82
C ARG A 471 -6.79 -13.92 -5.13
N TRP A 472 -6.33 -14.75 -6.07
CA TRP A 472 -5.75 -14.29 -7.33
C TRP A 472 -6.78 -13.68 -8.29
N THR A 473 -8.07 -14.02 -8.13
CA THR A 473 -9.12 -13.55 -9.03
C THR A 473 -9.73 -12.23 -8.58
N PHE A 474 -10.08 -12.12 -7.29
CA PHE A 474 -10.90 -11.02 -6.78
C PHE A 474 -10.14 -9.96 -5.98
N ALA A 475 -8.92 -10.25 -5.53
CA ALA A 475 -8.10 -9.28 -4.80
C ALA A 475 -7.16 -8.47 -5.72
N PRO A 476 -6.69 -7.27 -5.31
CA PRO A 476 -5.65 -6.53 -6.00
C PRO A 476 -4.44 -7.41 -6.32
N PRO A 477 -3.75 -7.16 -7.46
CA PRO A 477 -2.57 -7.95 -7.79
C PRO A 477 -1.47 -7.72 -6.75
N VAL A 478 -0.76 -8.79 -6.40
CA VAL A 478 0.57 -8.63 -5.79
C VAL A 478 1.50 -8.00 -6.81
N LEU A 479 2.40 -7.13 -6.36
CA LEU A 479 3.33 -6.39 -7.22
C LEU A 479 4.75 -6.97 -7.15
N TRP A 480 4.86 -8.25 -6.84
CA TRP A 480 6.14 -8.97 -6.89
C TRP A 480 6.66 -8.98 -8.32
N ASN A 481 7.87 -8.46 -8.52
CA ASN A 481 8.51 -8.38 -9.83
C ASN A 481 7.62 -7.71 -10.91
N GLU A 482 6.71 -6.81 -10.52
CA GLU A 482 5.76 -6.19 -11.47
C GLU A 482 6.50 -5.42 -12.57
N GLY A 483 7.68 -4.91 -12.24
CA GLY A 483 8.62 -4.29 -13.16
C GLY A 483 9.16 -5.18 -14.26
N PHE A 484 9.11 -6.51 -14.14
CA PHE A 484 9.43 -7.46 -15.22
C PHE A 484 8.22 -7.70 -16.13
N LYS A 485 7.02 -7.76 -15.55
CA LYS A 485 5.76 -7.99 -16.25
C LYS A 485 5.29 -6.81 -17.10
N LEU A 486 5.25 -5.61 -16.53
CA LEU A 486 4.58 -4.47 -17.14
C LEU A 486 5.54 -3.58 -17.92
N ARG A 487 5.17 -3.29 -19.16
CA ARG A 487 5.80 -2.21 -19.93
C ARG A 487 5.70 -0.89 -19.16
N ARG A 488 6.83 -0.25 -18.92
CA ARG A 488 7.03 0.98 -18.16
C ARG A 488 6.10 2.09 -18.65
N ASP A 489 6.07 2.32 -19.96
CA ASP A 489 5.28 3.42 -20.54
C ASP A 489 3.77 3.17 -20.40
N TRP A 490 3.35 1.91 -20.53
CA TRP A 490 1.98 1.52 -20.25
C TRP A 490 1.65 1.69 -18.77
N PHE A 491 2.56 1.29 -17.87
CA PHE A 491 2.32 1.39 -16.43
C PHE A 491 2.22 2.85 -15.97
N TYR A 492 3.07 3.71 -16.50
CA TYR A 492 2.97 5.17 -16.32
C TYR A 492 1.59 5.69 -16.77
N ALA A 493 1.15 5.34 -17.97
CA ALA A 493 -0.15 5.77 -18.49
C ALA A 493 -1.32 5.22 -17.65
N PHE A 494 -1.24 3.95 -17.22
CA PHE A 494 -2.23 3.31 -16.37
C PHE A 494 -2.34 3.98 -15.00
N LEU A 495 -1.23 4.41 -14.40
CA LEU A 495 -1.25 5.14 -13.13
C LEU A 495 -1.94 6.52 -13.27
N GLN A 496 -1.84 7.16 -14.43
CA GLN A 496 -2.48 8.45 -14.67
C GLN A 496 -3.98 8.32 -14.96
N ASP A 497 -4.38 7.29 -15.70
CA ASP A 497 -5.78 7.03 -16.05
C ASP A 497 -6.07 5.53 -15.99
N PRO A 498 -6.37 4.99 -14.79
CA PRO A 498 -6.59 3.56 -14.64
C PRO A 498 -7.80 3.09 -15.46
N ILE A 499 -7.62 2.01 -16.21
CA ILE A 499 -8.70 1.33 -16.94
C ILE A 499 -9.06 -0.01 -16.27
N PRO A 500 -10.31 -0.51 -16.38
CA PRO A 500 -10.63 -1.84 -15.90
C PRO A 500 -9.80 -2.92 -16.62
N LEU A 501 -8.96 -3.65 -15.88
CA LEU A 501 -8.13 -4.74 -16.42
C LEU A 501 -8.80 -6.11 -16.25
N ARG A 502 -9.53 -6.27 -15.14
CA ARG A 502 -10.31 -7.46 -14.78
C ARG A 502 -11.75 -7.02 -14.64
N LYS A 503 -12.66 -7.70 -15.33
CA LYS A 503 -14.10 -7.38 -15.29
C LYS A 503 -14.86 -8.15 -14.22
N GLN A 504 -14.24 -9.19 -13.68
CA GLN A 504 -14.74 -10.01 -12.58
C GLN A 504 -14.52 -9.37 -11.19
N MET A 505 -13.84 -8.23 -11.10
CA MET A 505 -13.59 -7.59 -9.81
C MET A 505 -14.64 -6.51 -9.52
N ARG A 506 -15.18 -6.51 -8.31
CA ARG A 506 -15.94 -5.38 -7.75
C ARG A 506 -15.02 -4.19 -7.40
N VAL A 507 -13.77 -4.49 -7.06
CA VAL A 507 -12.74 -3.51 -6.68
C VAL A 507 -12.09 -2.90 -7.92
N LYS A 508 -11.82 -1.60 -7.86
CA LYS A 508 -11.15 -0.84 -8.93
C LYS A 508 -9.88 -0.18 -8.41
N MET A 509 -8.87 -0.07 -9.27
CA MET A 509 -7.72 0.80 -9.00
C MET A 509 -8.22 2.25 -8.88
N PRO A 510 -7.99 2.94 -7.75
CA PRO A 510 -8.37 4.34 -7.59
C PRO A 510 -7.59 5.26 -8.54
N THR A 511 -8.17 6.42 -8.85
CA THR A 511 -7.47 7.49 -9.57
C THR A 511 -6.79 8.41 -8.58
N PHE A 512 -5.46 8.41 -8.56
CA PHE A 512 -4.65 9.25 -7.69
C PHE A 512 -4.29 10.57 -8.36
N ALA A 513 -4.27 11.65 -7.56
CA ALA A 513 -3.77 12.96 -8.00
C ALA A 513 -2.24 13.00 -7.96
N PHE A 514 -1.58 12.41 -8.95
CA PHE A 514 -0.13 12.48 -9.08
C PHE A 514 0.33 13.90 -9.47
N THR A 515 1.27 14.45 -8.71
CA THR A 515 1.99 15.65 -9.13
C THR A 515 2.98 15.33 -10.25
N ALA A 516 3.50 16.38 -10.92
CA ALA A 516 4.38 16.21 -12.06
C ALA A 516 5.59 15.32 -11.74
N GLY A 517 5.69 14.19 -12.43
CA GLY A 517 6.78 13.23 -12.29
C GLY A 517 6.51 12.07 -11.31
N GLU A 518 5.50 12.14 -10.43
CA GLU A 518 5.27 11.08 -9.44
C GLU A 518 4.85 9.75 -10.07
N ALA A 519 3.92 9.75 -11.02
CA ALA A 519 3.53 8.53 -11.75
C ALA A 519 4.72 7.92 -12.52
N ALA A 520 5.59 8.76 -13.08
CA ALA A 520 6.79 8.30 -13.77
C ALA A 520 7.78 7.69 -12.79
N ALA A 521 7.96 8.30 -11.61
CA ALA A 521 8.82 7.78 -10.56
C ALA A 521 8.35 6.39 -10.07
N VAL A 522 7.05 6.15 -9.95
CA VAL A 522 6.52 4.81 -9.63
C VAL A 522 6.84 3.80 -10.73
N ALA A 523 6.57 4.13 -12.00
CA ALA A 523 6.87 3.24 -13.12
C ALA A 523 8.38 2.94 -13.24
N ASP A 524 9.22 3.96 -13.04
CA ASP A 524 10.68 3.84 -13.01
C ASP A 524 11.13 2.96 -11.85
N TYR A 525 10.58 3.15 -10.66
CA TYR A 525 10.93 2.35 -9.48
C TYR A 525 10.74 0.85 -9.74
N PHE A 526 9.59 0.44 -10.26
CA PHE A 526 9.37 -0.98 -10.56
C PHE A 526 10.30 -1.48 -11.67
N ALA A 527 10.52 -0.72 -12.75
CA ALA A 527 11.43 -1.12 -13.81
C ALA A 527 12.88 -1.30 -13.31
N TYR A 528 13.39 -0.35 -12.51
CA TYR A 528 14.73 -0.42 -11.92
C TYR A 528 14.84 -1.50 -10.84
N LEU A 529 13.76 -1.77 -10.09
CA LEU A 529 13.71 -2.88 -9.15
C LEU A 529 13.87 -4.22 -9.88
N ALA A 530 13.16 -4.41 -10.99
CA ALA A 530 13.30 -5.62 -11.81
C ALA A 530 14.71 -5.76 -12.43
N GLU A 531 15.34 -4.64 -12.86
CA GLU A 531 16.73 -4.65 -13.31
C GLU A 531 17.69 -5.08 -12.17
N GLN A 532 17.48 -4.56 -10.95
CA GLN A 532 18.30 -4.91 -9.79
C GLN A 532 18.11 -6.37 -9.36
N ASP A 533 16.88 -6.88 -9.38
CA ASP A 533 16.55 -8.24 -8.94
C ASP A 533 16.92 -9.32 -9.97
N HIS A 534 17.30 -8.92 -11.19
CA HIS A 534 17.67 -9.87 -12.25
C HIS A 534 18.85 -10.77 -11.85
N ALA A 535 19.93 -10.22 -11.30
CA ALA A 535 21.11 -11.02 -10.95
C ALA A 535 20.85 -12.12 -9.89
N PRO A 536 20.22 -11.83 -8.73
CA PRO A 536 19.90 -12.87 -7.74
C PRO A 536 18.93 -13.91 -8.29
N GLN A 537 17.87 -13.48 -8.99
CA GLN A 537 16.90 -14.41 -9.58
C GLN A 537 17.56 -15.30 -10.65
N TYR A 538 18.44 -14.75 -11.50
CA TYR A 538 19.20 -15.53 -12.49
C TYR A 538 20.01 -16.62 -11.79
N ALA A 539 20.80 -16.23 -10.79
CA ALA A 539 21.72 -17.14 -10.11
C ALA A 539 20.97 -18.30 -9.43
N LYS A 540 19.88 -18.00 -8.72
CA LYS A 540 19.04 -19.01 -8.08
C LYS A 540 18.35 -19.92 -9.10
N SER A 541 17.69 -19.35 -10.11
CA SER A 541 17.03 -20.13 -11.19
C SER A 541 18.02 -21.02 -11.93
N MET A 542 19.19 -20.50 -12.29
CA MET A 542 20.24 -21.28 -12.97
C MET A 542 20.67 -22.48 -12.13
N ARG A 543 20.90 -22.29 -10.82
CA ARG A 543 21.33 -23.40 -9.95
C ARG A 543 20.28 -24.47 -9.77
N VAL A 544 19.02 -24.08 -9.61
CA VAL A 544 17.91 -25.02 -9.53
C VAL A 544 17.79 -25.76 -10.86
N ALA A 545 17.76 -25.04 -11.98
CA ALA A 545 17.63 -25.59 -13.32
C ALA A 545 18.75 -26.56 -13.71
N LEU A 546 20.01 -26.23 -13.42
CA LEU A 546 21.15 -27.11 -13.74
C LEU A 546 21.22 -28.36 -12.85
N GLY A 547 20.54 -28.36 -11.71
CA GLY A 547 20.45 -29.53 -10.83
C GLY A 547 19.28 -30.46 -11.18
N THR A 548 18.32 -29.99 -11.98
CA THR A 548 17.20 -30.80 -12.45
C THR A 548 17.55 -31.54 -13.75
N THR A 549 16.90 -32.69 -13.99
CA THR A 549 17.11 -33.49 -15.20
C THR A 549 15.96 -33.26 -16.17
N PRO A 550 16.16 -32.66 -17.37
CA PRO A 550 15.13 -32.46 -18.39
C PRO A 550 14.42 -33.77 -18.82
N LYS A 551 13.18 -33.70 -19.34
CA LYS A 551 12.48 -34.86 -19.94
C LYS A 551 13.14 -35.21 -21.29
N ASP A 552 13.18 -36.50 -21.65
CA ASP A 552 13.74 -36.97 -22.93
C ASP A 552 13.09 -36.35 -24.18
N SER A 553 11.85 -35.89 -24.05
CA SER A 553 11.02 -35.26 -25.08
C SER A 553 11.28 -33.77 -25.27
N PHE A 554 12.11 -33.19 -24.41
CA PHE A 554 12.54 -31.81 -24.50
C PHE A 554 13.55 -31.68 -25.66
N ALA A 555 13.05 -31.33 -26.85
CA ALA A 555 13.76 -31.45 -28.13
C ALA A 555 14.77 -30.32 -28.43
N GLY A 556 15.23 -29.56 -27.42
CA GLY A 556 16.16 -28.43 -27.58
C GLY A 556 17.56 -28.70 -27.00
N PRO A 557 18.63 -28.08 -27.53
CA PRO A 557 19.94 -28.08 -26.86
C PRO A 557 19.90 -27.16 -25.63
N GLY A 558 20.06 -27.73 -24.42
CA GLY A 558 20.21 -26.97 -23.18
C GLY A 558 19.09 -27.19 -22.17
N THR A 559 19.03 -26.29 -21.19
CA THR A 559 18.22 -26.34 -19.96
C THR A 559 17.53 -24.96 -19.80
N PRO A 560 16.57 -24.59 -20.67
CA PRO A 560 15.94 -23.28 -20.63
C PRO A 560 14.89 -23.18 -19.52
N TRP A 561 14.93 -22.08 -18.78
CA TRP A 561 13.92 -21.70 -17.81
C TRP A 561 12.88 -20.80 -18.46
N PRO A 562 11.56 -20.99 -18.19
CA PRO A 562 10.96 -21.93 -17.23
C PRO A 562 10.56 -23.31 -17.82
N GLU A 563 11.02 -23.68 -19.02
CA GLU A 563 10.54 -24.88 -19.76
C GLU A 563 10.75 -26.21 -19.00
N LEU A 564 11.79 -26.28 -18.16
CA LEU A 564 12.14 -27.42 -17.30
C LEU A 564 11.09 -27.78 -16.25
N SER A 565 10.22 -26.83 -15.91
CA SER A 565 9.25 -26.96 -14.83
C SER A 565 8.04 -27.84 -15.13
N ASN A 566 7.92 -28.33 -16.37
CA ASN A 566 7.04 -29.44 -16.72
C ASN A 566 7.47 -30.79 -16.07
N GLN A 567 8.42 -30.73 -15.13
CA GLN A 567 8.96 -31.80 -14.30
C GLN A 567 8.92 -31.39 -12.82
N ILE A 568 7.72 -31.36 -12.24
CA ILE A 568 7.54 -31.15 -10.80
C ILE A 568 7.92 -32.45 -10.08
N ALA A 569 9.20 -32.65 -9.80
CA ALA A 569 9.67 -33.69 -8.88
C ALA A 569 11.04 -33.34 -8.29
N GLY A 570 11.06 -32.84 -7.05
CA GLY A 570 12.24 -32.77 -6.20
C GLY A 570 12.93 -31.40 -6.09
N THR A 571 13.96 -31.35 -5.23
CA THR A 571 14.62 -30.13 -4.73
C THR A 571 16.00 -29.86 -5.36
N GLY A 572 16.51 -30.77 -6.20
CA GLY A 572 17.93 -30.88 -6.52
C GLY A 572 18.50 -29.72 -7.33
N SER A 573 19.14 -28.76 -6.65
CA SER A 573 20.00 -27.73 -7.26
C SER A 573 21.47 -28.16 -7.30
N ILE A 574 22.29 -27.62 -8.21
CA ILE A 574 23.74 -27.86 -8.15
C ILE A 574 24.40 -27.16 -6.94
N PRO A 575 25.44 -27.77 -6.32
CA PRO A 575 26.16 -27.16 -5.21
C PRO A 575 26.78 -25.82 -5.58
N VAL A 576 26.74 -24.86 -4.65
CA VAL A 576 27.33 -23.52 -4.85
C VAL A 576 28.84 -23.57 -5.13
N SER A 577 29.53 -24.61 -4.63
CA SER A 577 30.95 -24.86 -4.92
C SER A 577 31.20 -25.12 -6.40
N ASP A 578 30.29 -25.84 -7.05
CA ASP A 578 30.47 -26.28 -8.43
C ASP A 578 30.22 -25.10 -9.38
N VAL A 579 29.21 -24.27 -9.04
CA VAL A 579 28.95 -22.98 -9.69
C VAL A 579 30.16 -22.06 -9.55
N ALA A 580 30.71 -21.94 -8.34
CA ALA A 580 31.87 -21.08 -8.09
C ALA A 580 33.09 -21.52 -8.92
N VAL A 581 33.36 -22.83 -9.01
CA VAL A 581 34.43 -23.38 -9.84
C VAL A 581 34.16 -23.12 -11.33
N GLY A 582 32.95 -23.40 -11.82
CA GLY A 582 32.56 -23.21 -13.22
C GLY A 582 32.62 -21.76 -13.67
N ALA A 583 32.07 -20.85 -12.86
CA ALA A 583 32.08 -19.40 -13.11
C ALA A 583 33.42 -18.72 -12.79
N GLN A 584 34.40 -19.45 -12.25
CA GLN A 584 35.69 -18.90 -11.80
C GLN A 584 35.50 -17.74 -10.79
N LEU A 585 34.63 -17.97 -9.81
CA LEU A 585 34.28 -17.09 -8.71
C LEU A 585 34.59 -17.76 -7.36
N SER A 586 34.58 -16.98 -6.28
CA SER A 586 34.59 -17.55 -4.93
C SER A 586 33.18 -17.98 -4.54
N ARG A 587 33.06 -18.99 -3.67
CA ARG A 587 31.77 -19.42 -3.08
C ARG A 587 30.99 -18.22 -2.49
N ASN A 588 31.67 -17.43 -1.65
CA ASN A 588 31.06 -16.24 -1.04
C ASN A 588 30.57 -15.23 -2.08
N THR A 589 31.23 -15.12 -3.23
CA THR A 589 30.78 -14.21 -4.31
C THR A 589 29.48 -14.69 -4.91
N VAL A 590 29.33 -16.00 -5.16
CA VAL A 590 28.08 -16.58 -5.70
C VAL A 590 26.95 -16.43 -4.68
N GLU A 591 27.20 -16.77 -3.41
CA GLU A 591 26.22 -16.59 -2.32
C GLU A 591 25.80 -15.12 -2.16
N SER A 592 26.74 -14.17 -2.34
CA SER A 592 26.42 -12.74 -2.30
C SER A 592 25.59 -12.26 -3.50
N ILE A 593 25.79 -12.86 -4.68
CA ILE A 593 24.93 -12.60 -5.86
C ILE A 593 23.51 -13.10 -5.56
N GLU A 594 23.37 -14.34 -5.08
CA GLU A 594 22.08 -14.95 -4.75
C GLU A 594 21.32 -14.18 -3.66
N ALA A 595 22.05 -13.60 -2.71
CA ALA A 595 21.50 -12.75 -1.63
C ALA A 595 21.18 -11.31 -2.07
N GLY A 596 21.43 -10.92 -3.33
CA GLY A 596 21.09 -9.58 -3.84
C GLY A 596 22.00 -8.44 -3.35
N SER A 597 23.29 -8.72 -3.06
CA SER A 597 24.23 -7.73 -2.53
C SER A 597 24.78 -6.72 -3.58
N ALA A 598 25.42 -5.64 -3.09
CA ALA A 598 25.70 -4.33 -3.71
C ALA A 598 26.43 -4.25 -5.10
N PRO A 599 26.49 -3.05 -5.75
CA PRO A 599 26.94 -2.83 -7.14
C PRO A 599 28.33 -3.34 -7.54
N ASP A 600 29.23 -3.57 -6.59
CA ASP A 600 30.54 -4.17 -6.79
C ASP A 600 30.48 -5.65 -7.24
N ILE A 601 29.35 -6.32 -6.99
CA ILE A 601 29.06 -7.68 -7.41
C ILE A 601 28.64 -7.76 -8.89
N ALA A 602 28.11 -6.68 -9.46
CA ALA A 602 27.68 -6.64 -10.87
C ALA A 602 28.82 -6.98 -11.85
N ALA A 603 30.06 -6.62 -11.52
CA ALA A 603 31.24 -6.95 -12.33
C ALA A 603 31.57 -8.45 -12.36
N SER A 604 31.05 -9.23 -11.40
CA SER A 604 31.22 -10.69 -11.34
C SER A 604 30.03 -11.45 -11.93
N PHE A 605 28.88 -10.79 -12.10
CA PHE A 605 27.68 -11.42 -12.66
C PHE A 605 27.89 -11.91 -14.10
N ASP A 606 28.61 -11.15 -14.93
CA ASP A 606 28.90 -11.55 -16.32
C ASP A 606 29.60 -12.91 -16.42
N LYS A 607 30.45 -13.25 -15.44
CA LYS A 607 31.10 -14.58 -15.38
C LYS A 607 30.12 -15.69 -15.03
N LEU A 608 29.20 -15.42 -14.09
CA LEU A 608 28.17 -16.35 -13.70
C LEU A 608 27.19 -16.59 -14.87
N LYS A 609 26.81 -15.51 -15.57
CA LYS A 609 26.00 -15.61 -16.78
C LYS A 609 26.69 -16.43 -17.87
N ALA A 610 27.97 -16.15 -18.15
CA ALA A 610 28.75 -16.89 -19.15
C ALA A 610 28.84 -18.39 -18.80
N TYR A 611 29.03 -18.74 -17.52
CA TYR A 611 28.97 -20.13 -17.08
C TYR A 611 27.59 -20.76 -17.31
N GLY A 612 26.50 -20.05 -16.99
CA GLY A 612 25.14 -20.51 -17.29
C GLY A 612 24.95 -20.77 -18.79
N ASP A 613 25.36 -19.83 -19.64
CA ASP A 613 25.29 -19.97 -21.11
C ASP A 613 26.10 -21.19 -21.60
N GLU A 614 27.32 -21.40 -21.07
CA GLU A 614 28.17 -22.57 -21.37
C GLU A 614 27.57 -23.89 -20.88
N ALA A 615 26.86 -23.86 -19.75
CA ALA A 615 26.13 -24.99 -19.19
C ALA A 615 24.77 -25.21 -19.88
N GLY A 616 24.42 -24.39 -20.88
CA GLY A 616 23.18 -24.49 -21.65
C GLY A 616 21.94 -23.93 -20.94
N PHE A 617 22.10 -23.18 -19.85
CA PHE A 617 21.00 -22.46 -19.20
C PHE A 617 20.59 -21.22 -20.00
N SER A 618 19.29 -21.00 -20.14
CA SER A 618 18.72 -19.81 -20.78
C SER A 618 17.60 -19.25 -19.91
N TRP A 619 17.50 -17.92 -19.84
CA TRP A 619 16.45 -17.22 -19.12
C TRP A 619 16.06 -15.93 -19.86
N HIS A 620 14.76 -15.70 -20.03
CA HIS A 620 14.26 -14.59 -20.84
C HIS A 620 14.07 -13.29 -20.03
N ALA A 621 14.19 -13.32 -18.70
CA ALA A 621 13.67 -12.27 -17.82
C ALA A 621 14.58 -11.02 -17.60
N GLN A 622 15.18 -10.45 -18.64
CA GLN A 622 16.02 -9.26 -18.49
C GLN A 622 15.25 -7.95 -18.78
N VAL A 623 15.20 -7.06 -17.79
CA VAL A 623 14.65 -5.71 -17.96
C VAL A 623 15.77 -4.69 -18.16
N ASP A 624 15.67 -3.88 -19.23
CA ASP A 624 16.43 -2.63 -19.37
C ASP A 624 15.47 -1.44 -19.19
N PRO A 625 15.56 -0.69 -18.07
CA PRO A 625 14.66 0.45 -17.82
C PRO A 625 14.80 1.59 -18.82
N ARG A 626 15.86 1.60 -19.64
CA ARG A 626 16.16 2.69 -20.60
C ARG A 626 15.54 2.46 -21.97
N TYR A 627 15.23 1.22 -22.31
CA TYR A 627 14.73 0.84 -23.63
C TYR A 627 13.77 -0.34 -23.54
N GLU A 628 12.60 -0.22 -24.18
CA GLU A 628 11.69 -1.35 -24.37
C GLU A 628 11.83 -1.92 -25.78
N GLY A 629 12.33 -3.15 -25.86
CA GLY A 629 12.34 -3.90 -27.11
C GLY A 629 10.96 -4.45 -27.43
N ILE A 630 10.34 -3.95 -28.49
CA ILE A 630 9.16 -4.56 -29.08
C ILE A 630 9.61 -5.29 -30.36
N VAL A 631 10.02 -6.54 -30.24
CA VAL A 631 10.62 -7.31 -31.35
C VAL A 631 9.53 -7.78 -32.31
N ARG A 632 8.46 -8.37 -31.79
CA ARG A 632 7.43 -9.05 -32.60
C ARG A 632 6.60 -8.15 -33.50
N ARG A 633 6.61 -6.84 -33.23
CA ARG A 633 5.89 -5.85 -34.04
C ARG A 633 6.77 -5.17 -35.08
N THR A 634 8.07 -5.45 -35.09
CA THR A 634 9.01 -4.85 -36.06
C THR A 634 8.70 -5.34 -37.49
N PRO A 635 8.94 -4.49 -38.51
CA PRO A 635 8.80 -4.92 -39.90
C PRO A 635 9.69 -6.11 -40.27
N SER A 636 10.89 -6.20 -39.68
CA SER A 636 11.81 -7.32 -39.91
C SER A 636 11.25 -8.63 -39.38
N HIS A 637 10.73 -8.63 -38.14
CA HIS A 637 10.12 -9.83 -37.56
C HIS A 637 8.91 -10.28 -38.36
N LEU A 638 8.03 -9.35 -38.75
CA LEU A 638 6.87 -9.67 -39.57
C LEU A 638 7.23 -10.15 -40.99
N ALA A 639 8.31 -9.65 -41.57
CA ALA A 639 8.78 -10.14 -42.87
C ALA A 639 9.29 -11.58 -42.79
N GLU A 640 9.85 -11.97 -41.65
CA GLU A 640 10.37 -13.32 -41.42
C GLU A 640 9.29 -14.30 -40.95
N ARG A 641 8.37 -13.84 -40.09
CA ARG A 641 7.40 -14.68 -39.35
C ARG A 641 5.94 -14.33 -39.58
N GLY A 642 5.63 -13.51 -40.58
CA GLY A 642 4.24 -13.11 -40.88
C GLY A 642 3.29 -14.28 -41.15
N ASP A 643 3.79 -15.36 -41.75
CA ASP A 643 2.99 -16.57 -42.03
C ASP A 643 2.56 -17.30 -40.73
N MET A 644 3.27 -17.08 -39.62
CA MET A 644 2.98 -17.71 -38.33
C MET A 644 1.80 -17.07 -37.61
N LEU A 645 1.34 -15.89 -38.03
CA LEU A 645 0.18 -15.22 -37.44
C LEU A 645 -1.10 -16.07 -37.54
N ALA A 646 -1.31 -16.73 -38.68
CA ALA A 646 -2.47 -17.59 -38.89
C ALA A 646 -2.37 -18.89 -38.07
N VAL A 647 -1.17 -19.48 -37.99
CA VAL A 647 -0.91 -20.66 -37.15
C VAL A 647 -1.15 -20.34 -35.68
N GLY A 648 -0.59 -19.22 -35.20
CA GLY A 648 -0.76 -18.74 -33.84
C GLY A 648 -2.22 -18.46 -33.49
N GLN A 649 -2.97 -17.89 -34.43
CA GLN A 649 -4.41 -17.69 -34.26
C GLN A 649 -5.16 -19.01 -34.10
N GLN A 650 -4.91 -19.98 -34.99
CA GLN A 650 -5.57 -21.28 -34.95
C GLN A 650 -5.27 -22.01 -33.63
N LEU A 651 -4.00 -22.00 -33.22
CA LEU A 651 -3.56 -22.55 -31.94
C LEU A 651 -4.27 -21.87 -30.76
N ALA A 652 -4.27 -20.54 -30.70
CA ALA A 652 -4.81 -19.81 -29.56
C ALA A 652 -6.34 -19.86 -29.50
N VAL A 653 -7.03 -19.72 -30.63
CA VAL A 653 -8.49 -19.55 -30.66
C VAL A 653 -9.22 -20.88 -30.79
N THR A 654 -8.68 -21.85 -31.52
CA THR A 654 -9.36 -23.13 -31.75
C THR A 654 -8.81 -24.25 -30.89
N ASP A 655 -7.49 -24.42 -30.83
CA ASP A 655 -6.91 -25.62 -30.19
C ASP A 655 -6.79 -25.46 -28.67
N VAL A 656 -6.21 -24.36 -28.22
CA VAL A 656 -6.13 -23.97 -26.79
C VAL A 656 -7.46 -23.40 -26.31
N ASN A 657 -8.19 -22.73 -27.21
CA ASN A 657 -9.40 -21.96 -26.93
C ASN A 657 -9.23 -20.91 -25.81
N CYS A 658 -8.30 -19.97 -26.00
CA CYS A 658 -8.05 -18.90 -25.03
C CYS A 658 -9.30 -18.06 -24.69
N TYR A 659 -10.23 -17.92 -25.63
CA TYR A 659 -11.49 -17.18 -25.42
C TYR A 659 -12.51 -17.93 -24.55
N GLN A 660 -12.23 -19.18 -24.18
CA GLN A 660 -12.99 -19.89 -23.16
C GLN A 660 -12.95 -19.16 -21.82
N CYS A 661 -11.80 -18.57 -21.47
CA CYS A 661 -11.59 -17.89 -20.18
C CYS A 661 -11.29 -16.39 -20.37
N HIS A 662 -10.61 -15.99 -21.43
CA HIS A 662 -10.23 -14.60 -21.65
C HIS A 662 -11.31 -13.78 -22.35
N TRP A 663 -11.49 -12.55 -21.88
CA TRP A 663 -12.18 -11.52 -22.66
C TRP A 663 -11.43 -11.22 -23.96
N HIS A 664 -12.15 -10.78 -24.99
CA HIS A 664 -11.53 -10.32 -26.24
C HIS A 664 -12.24 -9.09 -26.82
N ASN A 665 -11.52 -7.98 -26.91
CA ASN A 665 -12.04 -6.73 -27.49
C ASN A 665 -13.38 -6.30 -26.88
N GLY A 666 -13.52 -6.44 -25.57
CA GLY A 666 -14.74 -6.13 -24.82
C GLY A 666 -15.80 -7.23 -24.78
N THR A 667 -15.66 -8.31 -25.56
CA THR A 667 -16.57 -9.48 -25.56
C THR A 667 -16.27 -10.41 -24.39
N PRO A 668 -17.30 -10.89 -23.64
CA PRO A 668 -17.10 -11.85 -22.56
C PRO A 668 -16.59 -13.21 -23.06
N PRO A 669 -15.91 -13.98 -22.19
CA PRO A 669 -15.48 -15.34 -22.51
C PRO A 669 -16.67 -16.29 -22.69
N GLU A 670 -16.42 -17.46 -23.30
CA GLU A 670 -17.45 -18.48 -23.55
C GLU A 670 -18.03 -19.09 -22.25
N GLN A 671 -17.22 -19.15 -21.18
CA GLN A 671 -17.69 -19.51 -19.84
C GLN A 671 -18.49 -18.35 -19.22
N VAL A 672 -19.74 -18.20 -19.66
CA VAL A 672 -20.67 -17.18 -19.16
C VAL A 672 -21.14 -17.52 -17.74
N GLY A 673 -21.22 -16.51 -16.88
CA GLY A 673 -21.80 -16.63 -15.53
C GLY A 673 -20.85 -17.22 -14.47
N THR A 674 -19.56 -17.34 -14.78
CA THR A 674 -18.53 -17.83 -13.84
C THR A 674 -17.37 -16.82 -13.72
N PRO A 675 -17.56 -15.65 -13.06
CA PRO A 675 -16.52 -14.62 -12.98
C PRO A 675 -15.19 -15.10 -12.39
N ILE A 676 -15.22 -16.10 -11.50
CA ILE A 676 -14.02 -16.73 -10.96
C ILE A 676 -13.13 -17.41 -12.02
N ALA A 677 -13.70 -17.80 -13.16
CA ALA A 677 -12.96 -18.43 -14.27
C ALA A 677 -12.54 -17.41 -15.35
N TRP A 678 -12.94 -16.14 -15.23
CA TRP A 678 -12.64 -15.12 -16.23
C TRP A 678 -11.20 -14.63 -16.11
N ALA A 679 -10.58 -14.40 -17.26
CA ALA A 679 -9.22 -13.89 -17.39
C ALA A 679 -9.19 -12.53 -18.13
N PRO A 680 -8.13 -11.71 -17.95
CA PRO A 680 -8.05 -10.38 -18.53
C PRO A 680 -8.20 -10.34 -20.06
N ASP A 681 -8.66 -9.21 -20.60
CA ASP A 681 -8.83 -9.03 -22.05
C ASP A 681 -7.49 -9.10 -22.79
N LEU A 682 -7.38 -10.05 -23.73
CA LEU A 682 -6.16 -10.28 -24.51
C LEU A 682 -5.82 -9.11 -25.44
N ALA A 683 -6.77 -8.24 -25.79
CA ALA A 683 -6.52 -7.07 -26.61
C ALA A 683 -5.50 -6.09 -25.99
N ASN A 684 -5.36 -6.11 -24.66
CA ASN A 684 -4.42 -5.24 -23.93
C ASN A 684 -3.01 -5.82 -23.84
N ALA A 685 -2.81 -7.12 -24.12
CA ALA A 685 -1.57 -7.82 -23.84
C ALA A 685 -0.35 -7.13 -24.48
N ARG A 686 -0.43 -6.78 -25.77
CA ARG A 686 0.70 -6.23 -26.54
C ARG A 686 1.22 -4.86 -26.08
N GLU A 687 0.36 -4.06 -25.45
CA GLU A 687 0.77 -2.75 -24.92
C GLU A 687 1.14 -2.83 -23.45
N ARG A 688 0.48 -3.72 -22.71
CA ARG A 688 0.65 -3.86 -21.26
C ARG A 688 1.85 -4.69 -20.86
N LEU A 689 2.02 -5.85 -21.50
CA LEU A 689 2.92 -6.90 -21.03
C LEU A 689 4.22 -6.90 -21.85
N ARG A 690 5.34 -7.24 -21.21
CA ARG A 690 6.60 -7.48 -21.92
C ARG A 690 6.58 -8.82 -22.62
N GLU A 691 7.20 -8.87 -23.81
CA GLU A 691 7.27 -10.06 -24.64
C GLU A 691 7.91 -11.24 -23.89
N ASP A 692 9.02 -11.00 -23.17
CA ASP A 692 9.73 -12.05 -22.44
C ASP A 692 8.93 -12.57 -21.23
N TRP A 693 8.20 -11.69 -20.54
CA TRP A 693 7.32 -12.13 -19.45
C TRP A 693 6.17 -13.01 -19.98
N VAL A 694 5.54 -12.64 -21.09
CA VAL A 694 4.45 -13.46 -21.66
C VAL A 694 4.99 -14.80 -22.18
N LEU A 695 6.21 -14.82 -22.72
CA LEU A 695 6.87 -16.06 -23.13
C LEU A 695 7.04 -17.00 -21.93
N ASP A 696 7.61 -16.52 -20.83
CA ASP A 696 7.79 -17.30 -19.60
C ASP A 696 6.44 -17.73 -18.99
N TRP A 697 5.44 -16.84 -19.04
CA TRP A 697 4.08 -17.11 -18.57
C TRP A 697 3.38 -18.23 -19.36
N LEU A 698 3.49 -18.25 -20.69
CA LEU A 698 2.87 -19.29 -21.53
C LEU A 698 3.54 -20.66 -21.36
N TRP A 699 4.81 -20.68 -20.96
CA TRP A 699 5.53 -21.92 -20.66
C TRP A 699 5.02 -22.60 -19.39
N ASN A 700 4.98 -21.85 -18.27
CA ASN A 700 4.42 -22.36 -17.02
C ASN A 700 3.90 -21.21 -16.14
N PRO A 701 2.59 -20.95 -16.17
CA PRO A 701 1.97 -19.91 -15.34
C PRO A 701 2.23 -20.09 -13.84
N SER A 702 2.18 -21.32 -13.33
CA SER A 702 2.32 -21.63 -11.89
C SER A 702 3.72 -21.40 -11.34
N LEU A 703 4.74 -21.37 -12.20
CA LEU A 703 6.09 -20.98 -11.81
C LEU A 703 6.29 -19.46 -11.70
N ILE A 704 5.46 -18.70 -12.40
CA ILE A 704 5.51 -17.23 -12.36
C ILE A 704 4.60 -16.70 -11.26
N TYR A 705 3.41 -17.28 -11.12
CA TYR A 705 2.47 -17.01 -10.03
C TYR A 705 1.91 -18.34 -9.48
N PRO A 706 2.44 -18.83 -8.34
CA PRO A 706 1.91 -19.99 -7.64
C PRO A 706 0.42 -19.87 -7.36
N GLY A 707 -0.34 -20.94 -7.59
CA GLY A 707 -1.80 -20.96 -7.36
C GLY A 707 -2.62 -20.23 -8.44
N THR A 708 -2.02 -19.78 -9.54
CA THR A 708 -2.78 -19.19 -10.64
C THR A 708 -3.76 -20.18 -11.28
N ALA A 709 -4.93 -19.70 -11.69
CA ALA A 709 -5.94 -20.50 -12.37
C ALA A 709 -5.62 -20.82 -13.84
N MET A 710 -4.59 -20.19 -14.43
CA MET A 710 -4.25 -20.42 -15.83
C MET A 710 -3.53 -21.78 -16.00
N PRO A 711 -4.06 -22.71 -16.81
CA PRO A 711 -3.43 -24.01 -17.02
C PRO A 711 -2.17 -23.92 -17.89
N ALA A 712 -1.27 -24.90 -17.75
CA ALA A 712 -0.11 -25.07 -18.61
C ALA A 712 -0.52 -25.67 -19.98
N ASN A 713 -0.99 -24.79 -20.87
CA ASN A 713 -1.56 -25.19 -22.17
C ASN A 713 -0.56 -25.85 -23.13
N PHE A 714 0.74 -25.60 -22.97
CA PHE A 714 1.80 -26.11 -23.87
C PHE A 714 2.72 -27.13 -23.17
N ALA A 715 2.16 -27.94 -22.26
CA ALA A 715 2.91 -28.92 -21.47
C ALA A 715 2.92 -30.36 -22.04
N GLY A 716 2.42 -30.55 -23.27
CA GLY A 716 2.28 -31.87 -23.89
C GLY A 716 3.61 -32.56 -24.22
N ASP A 717 3.65 -33.89 -24.05
CA ASP A 717 4.78 -34.76 -24.39
C ASP A 717 4.29 -36.06 -25.10
N PRO A 718 4.49 -36.20 -26.42
CA PRO A 718 5.05 -35.21 -27.35
C PRO A 718 4.14 -33.97 -27.45
N ALA A 719 4.66 -32.87 -28.01
CA ALA A 719 3.94 -31.60 -28.15
C ALA A 719 2.54 -31.78 -28.75
N GLY A 720 1.50 -31.20 -28.13
CA GLY A 720 0.10 -31.59 -28.35
C GLY A 720 -0.51 -31.15 -29.68
N TYR A 721 -0.30 -29.89 -30.09
CA TYR A 721 -1.04 -29.26 -31.20
C TYR A 721 -0.47 -29.55 -32.61
N GLN A 722 -0.10 -30.81 -32.86
CA GLN A 722 0.51 -31.25 -34.13
C GLN A 722 -0.43 -31.18 -35.33
N ALA A 723 -1.74 -31.19 -35.13
CA ALA A 723 -2.71 -31.10 -36.23
C ALA A 723 -2.63 -29.73 -36.93
N THR A 724 -2.44 -28.67 -36.14
CA THR A 724 -2.36 -27.28 -36.60
C THR A 724 -0.93 -26.92 -36.99
N TYR A 725 0.06 -27.37 -36.20
CA TYR A 725 1.47 -27.13 -36.49
C TYR A 725 2.26 -28.45 -36.49
N PRO A 726 2.27 -29.18 -37.62
CA PRO A 726 2.97 -30.46 -37.72
C PRO A 726 4.49 -30.32 -37.53
N GLU A 727 5.10 -31.31 -36.88
CA GLU A 727 6.55 -31.38 -36.59
C GLU A 727 7.09 -30.25 -35.71
N SER A 728 6.19 -29.45 -35.12
CA SER A 728 6.52 -28.35 -34.22
C SER A 728 6.87 -28.83 -32.81
N THR A 729 7.73 -28.08 -32.12
CA THR A 729 7.93 -28.19 -30.67
C THR A 729 6.91 -27.35 -29.89
N ASN A 730 6.79 -27.56 -28.58
CA ASN A 730 6.00 -26.66 -27.71
C ASN A 730 6.51 -25.21 -27.82
N ALA A 731 7.83 -25.02 -27.94
CA ALA A 731 8.44 -23.70 -28.15
C ALA A 731 7.93 -23.05 -29.45
N ASP A 732 7.91 -23.78 -30.55
CA ASP A 732 7.41 -23.28 -31.85
C ASP A 732 5.94 -22.86 -31.77
N GLN A 733 5.13 -23.65 -31.06
CA GLN A 733 3.70 -23.38 -30.84
C GLN A 733 3.50 -22.10 -29.99
N ILE A 734 4.24 -21.95 -28.89
CA ILE A 734 4.22 -20.75 -28.05
C ILE A 734 4.68 -19.53 -28.87
N GLN A 735 5.74 -19.64 -29.66
CA GLN A 735 6.24 -18.54 -30.50
C GLN A 735 5.19 -18.11 -31.53
N ALA A 736 4.49 -19.05 -32.18
CA ALA A 736 3.41 -18.72 -33.10
C ALA A 736 2.26 -17.98 -32.39
N VAL A 737 1.84 -18.45 -31.20
CA VAL A 737 0.81 -17.78 -30.38
C VAL A 737 1.24 -16.40 -29.94
N MET A 738 2.51 -16.21 -29.56
CA MET A 738 3.08 -14.91 -29.24
C MET A 738 3.06 -13.96 -30.43
N ASP A 739 3.43 -14.42 -31.62
CA ASP A 739 3.37 -13.61 -32.84
C ASP A 739 1.96 -13.10 -33.11
N TRP A 740 0.96 -13.99 -32.96
CA TRP A 740 -0.45 -13.64 -33.05
C TRP A 740 -0.88 -12.63 -31.99
N LEU A 741 -0.61 -12.91 -30.72
CA LEU A 741 -1.05 -12.11 -29.57
C LEU A 741 -0.51 -10.66 -29.64
N TYR A 742 0.71 -10.47 -30.14
CA TYR A 742 1.31 -9.15 -30.30
C TYR A 742 0.92 -8.43 -31.61
N ASN A 743 0.18 -9.09 -32.52
CA ASN A 743 -0.22 -8.57 -33.82
C ASN A 743 -1.72 -8.82 -34.16
N LEU A 744 -2.60 -8.91 -33.15
CA LEU A 744 -4.06 -9.18 -33.31
C LEU A 744 -4.77 -8.30 -34.36
N ASP A 745 -4.35 -7.06 -34.53
CA ASP A 745 -4.93 -6.10 -35.48
C ASP A 745 -4.50 -6.32 -36.94
N ARG A 746 -3.40 -7.04 -37.16
CA ARG A 746 -2.76 -7.26 -38.46
C ARG A 746 -3.23 -8.52 -39.17
N ILE A 747 -4.13 -9.28 -38.56
CA ILE A 747 -4.78 -10.44 -39.17
C ILE A 747 -5.82 -9.94 -40.20
N PRO A 748 -5.81 -10.42 -41.45
CA PRO A 748 -6.83 -10.09 -42.44
C PRO A 748 -8.24 -10.42 -41.94
N ALA A 749 -9.23 -9.57 -42.22
CA ALA A 749 -10.61 -9.73 -41.73
C ALA A 749 -11.26 -11.08 -42.12
N GLU A 750 -10.82 -11.68 -43.22
CA GLU A 750 -11.23 -13.00 -43.70
C GLU A 750 -10.79 -14.17 -42.80
N ASN A 751 -9.81 -13.93 -41.92
CA ASN A 751 -9.29 -14.90 -40.96
C ASN A 751 -9.66 -14.55 -39.50
N LYS A 752 -10.46 -13.50 -39.25
CA LYS A 752 -10.78 -13.02 -37.88
C LYS A 752 -11.91 -13.76 -37.16
N ASN A 753 -12.64 -14.64 -37.86
CA ASN A 753 -13.82 -15.33 -37.33
C ASN A 753 -13.50 -16.75 -36.88
#